data_AF-A0A3D3JPB1-F1
#
_entry.id   AF-A0A3D3JPB1-F1
#
_cell.length_a   1.000
_cell.length_b   1.000
_cell.length_c   1.000
_cell.angle_alpha   90.00
_cell.angle_beta   90.00
_cell.angle_gamma   90.00
#
_symmetry.space_group_name_H-M   'P 1'
#
loop_
_entity.id
_entity.type
_entity.pdbx_description
1 polymer ?
#
loop_
_entity_poly.entity_id
_entity_poly.type
_entity_poly.pdbx_seq_one_letter_code
_entity_poly.pdbx_strand_id
1 'polypeptide(L)'
;MLESNFSDGNVTIPLVSVTDWPDMEQRGEWGGISWFPPDEIEWMAHHKMNMLVYGIRCHIREDGRGDVTNIRPERIESARRHAFKLVPFITHYSILGEYTNLFEVYPHLNKGKVKFKGKVVRDLGEVDVKIVPCPSEPKMAEVLADFMCALAKAGATEVDCWLTEGRHFQCPCDKCLAEGDDMHYALETRAYIKGWRMARKQYPKLFARIVLTQGSYTSNDKVLAEVPQDVGVIFYASWATYNSLKKPMIYPLLDDFAAKGRWLGVCPQLTSSFGAVAPWTAPQFIRYRMNEFVDKKLKCLDGYAVYSNRLYDFNVTAAAEWSWNAKGRDERAFAAAYATRRGIRDPDAFADWAVLLGPVGWDFYGPAMYDFNNSDKLVDMVAARADPGLGKKGMFEYFPTMQRFDEELAVCEKAMKIAKRLGDPATIAETRVIEGYVRMMKEVAFIATQISSVATLTYDQRVDVQDALTRLGGAGIQTVDGLEQWIRSLPDLTVYKKGKKNRYSRTLASISKTVYGISDALAPFGIRGYASSYFRKKVGAWKSENFNENARITTTWDVTNQVLVTGVYEVTFKNGSHYGLDTFRAALASAPADRPDQLTELSIDEHKGQTAYRTNKAHIYTLPLDRLDPGLRYFLVADIEGHSALAHDGKMKYCKGDVWMRALRPRNLDPGSISAKLLPLTDDELRQKSQSKVPVFTGTGLRVGVLQSGWGSGSILTHLRTLDDIDAEPVEFATALAIEPCQVLVLPQQRVAGMGKAMTSAIKAFVRAGGGLVATHDAAGYRGHPPIITDVCAKGVAHVRDTEWIAIKEHPVTEGIELHQKLSHSYYDHIELEPGPQGVVLAKAPRSGKPVVVAGAFGKGRYVACGMITGMAPNNTEIAPTGAEGRLLENAVKWCGRQSGGQ
;
A
#
# COMPACT_ATOMS: atom_id res chain seq x y z
N MET A 1 -42.42 -10.70 -24.86
CA MET A 1 -41.28 -9.97 -25.47
C MET A 1 -41.85 -8.84 -26.29
N LEU A 2 -41.31 -7.64 -26.15
CA LEU A 2 -41.73 -6.46 -26.94
C LEU A 2 -41.02 -6.54 -28.29
N GLU A 3 -41.66 -7.12 -29.29
CA GLU A 3 -41.16 -7.08 -30.65
C GLU A 3 -41.63 -5.78 -31.30
N SER A 4 -40.69 -4.87 -31.54
CA SER A 4 -40.95 -3.71 -32.39
C SER A 4 -41.03 -4.20 -33.83
N ASN A 5 -42.23 -4.17 -34.43
CA ASN A 5 -42.34 -4.30 -35.88
C ASN A 5 -41.98 -2.96 -36.52
N PHE A 6 -40.88 -2.96 -37.26
CA PHE A 6 -40.50 -1.91 -38.20
C PHE A 6 -41.00 -2.31 -39.59
N SER A 7 -42.07 -1.66 -40.07
CA SER A 7 -42.53 -1.79 -41.45
C SER A 7 -42.90 -0.41 -42.00
N ASP A 8 -42.57 -0.15 -43.26
CA ASP A 8 -42.97 1.07 -43.99
C ASP A 8 -42.66 2.40 -43.28
N GLY A 9 -41.52 2.48 -42.58
CA GLY A 9 -41.12 3.69 -41.84
C GLY A 9 -41.91 3.92 -40.54
N ASN A 10 -42.77 2.99 -40.12
CA ASN A 10 -43.53 3.05 -38.88
C ASN A 10 -42.95 2.11 -37.81
N VAL A 11 -42.98 2.57 -36.56
CA VAL A 11 -42.58 1.79 -35.37
C VAL A 11 -43.83 1.48 -34.55
N THR A 12 -44.14 0.19 -34.37
CA THR A 12 -45.22 -0.24 -33.47
C THR A 12 -44.62 -0.66 -32.12
N ILE A 13 -44.96 0.06 -31.05
CA ILE A 13 -44.56 -0.26 -29.67
C ILE A 13 -45.80 -0.78 -28.93
N PRO A 14 -45.80 -2.01 -28.38
CA PRO A 14 -46.95 -2.52 -27.64
C PRO A 14 -47.25 -1.66 -26.42
N LEU A 15 -48.53 -1.50 -26.09
CA LEU A 15 -48.93 -0.82 -24.87
C LEU A 15 -48.47 -1.64 -23.66
N VAL A 16 -47.56 -1.09 -22.85
CA VAL A 16 -47.05 -1.72 -21.63
C VAL A 16 -47.37 -0.85 -20.44
N SER A 17 -47.89 -1.48 -19.38
CA SER A 17 -47.97 -0.87 -18.05
C SER A 17 -46.78 -1.34 -17.22
N VAL A 18 -45.98 -0.40 -16.70
CA VAL A 18 -44.82 -0.68 -15.83
C VAL A 18 -45.05 0.02 -14.49
N THR A 19 -44.97 -0.74 -13.40
CA THR A 19 -44.89 -0.21 -12.03
C THR A 19 -43.50 -0.53 -11.50
N ASP A 20 -42.77 0.49 -11.05
CA ASP A 20 -41.35 0.36 -10.71
C ASP A 20 -41.00 1.21 -9.48
N TRP A 21 -40.38 0.60 -8.47
CA TRP A 21 -40.02 1.23 -7.18
C TRP A 21 -38.65 0.73 -6.70
N PRO A 22 -37.83 1.56 -6.05
CA PRO A 22 -36.51 1.15 -5.58
C PRO A 22 -36.56 0.31 -4.30
N ASP A 23 -35.75 -0.74 -4.23
CA ASP A 23 -35.51 -1.53 -3.01
C ASP A 23 -34.76 -0.72 -1.94
N MET A 24 -33.86 0.18 -2.35
CA MET A 24 -33.07 1.03 -1.45
C MET A 24 -33.43 2.50 -1.64
N GLU A 25 -33.71 3.23 -0.55
CA GLU A 25 -34.22 4.62 -0.60
C GLU A 25 -33.23 5.62 -1.23
N GLN A 26 -31.98 5.60 -0.77
CA GLN A 26 -30.91 6.48 -1.23
C GLN A 26 -29.83 5.66 -1.94
N ARG A 27 -29.51 6.05 -3.18
CA ARG A 27 -28.58 5.35 -4.05
C ARG A 27 -27.66 6.39 -4.66
N GLY A 28 -26.41 6.40 -4.23
CA GLY A 28 -25.51 7.47 -4.56
C GLY A 28 -24.07 7.14 -4.27
N GLU A 29 -23.27 8.19 -4.23
CA GLU A 29 -21.84 8.09 -4.04
C GLU A 29 -21.33 9.23 -3.16
N TRP A 30 -20.16 9.00 -2.58
CA TRP A 30 -19.40 10.03 -1.89
C TRP A 30 -18.22 10.44 -2.77
N GLY A 31 -18.12 11.75 -3.01
CA GLY A 31 -17.13 12.34 -3.89
C GLY A 31 -16.03 13.05 -3.11
N GLY A 32 -14.85 12.44 -2.98
CA GLY A 32 -13.62 13.10 -2.47
C GLY A 32 -13.09 14.23 -3.37
N ILE A 33 -13.91 14.76 -4.28
CA ILE A 33 -13.61 15.86 -5.19
C ILE A 33 -14.60 16.98 -4.86
N SER A 34 -14.08 18.14 -4.43
CA SER A 34 -14.86 19.36 -4.18
C SER A 34 -15.55 19.95 -5.42
N TRP A 35 -15.55 19.22 -6.53
CA TRP A 35 -16.11 19.57 -7.82
C TRP A 35 -16.56 18.30 -8.54
N PHE A 36 -17.83 17.93 -8.35
CA PHE A 36 -18.55 17.12 -9.34
C PHE A 36 -19.01 18.05 -10.46
N PRO A 37 -18.70 17.75 -11.73
CA PRO A 37 -19.22 18.54 -12.84
C PRO A 37 -20.73 18.27 -13.03
N PRO A 38 -21.53 19.25 -13.49
CA PRO A 38 -22.98 19.13 -13.56
C PRO A 38 -23.49 17.95 -14.41
N ASP A 39 -22.77 17.60 -15.46
CA ASP A 39 -23.05 16.45 -16.34
C ASP A 39 -23.02 15.12 -15.59
N GLU A 40 -22.27 15.03 -14.49
CA GLU A 40 -22.21 13.82 -13.68
C GLU A 40 -23.47 13.62 -12.83
N ILE A 41 -24.10 14.71 -12.36
CA ILE A 41 -25.39 14.64 -11.64
C ILE A 41 -26.48 14.14 -12.58
N GLU A 42 -26.54 14.70 -13.79
CA GLU A 42 -27.49 14.26 -14.84
C GLU A 42 -27.23 12.80 -15.23
N TRP A 43 -25.96 12.41 -15.37
CA TRP A 43 -25.59 11.04 -15.67
C TRP A 43 -26.03 10.08 -14.56
N MET A 44 -25.75 10.37 -13.29
CA MET A 44 -26.18 9.54 -12.15
C MET A 44 -27.70 9.45 -12.06
N ALA A 45 -28.41 10.56 -12.20
CA ALA A 45 -29.87 10.61 -12.21
C ALA A 45 -30.47 9.76 -13.35
N HIS A 46 -29.87 9.81 -14.54
CA HIS A 46 -30.27 8.98 -15.68
C HIS A 46 -30.04 7.47 -15.45
N HIS A 47 -29.21 7.09 -14.47
CA HIS A 47 -29.03 5.71 -14.02
C HIS A 47 -29.86 5.40 -12.76
N LYS A 48 -30.82 6.25 -12.37
CA LYS A 48 -31.69 6.11 -11.19
C LYS A 48 -30.98 6.23 -9.83
N MET A 49 -29.75 6.73 -9.81
CA MET A 49 -29.12 7.22 -8.58
C MET A 49 -29.73 8.58 -8.21
N ASN A 50 -29.82 8.88 -6.92
CA ASN A 50 -30.54 10.05 -6.42
C ASN A 50 -29.80 10.82 -5.32
N MET A 51 -28.51 10.56 -5.10
CA MET A 51 -27.76 11.17 -4.02
C MET A 51 -26.26 11.32 -4.34
N LEU A 52 -25.66 12.42 -3.90
CA LEU A 52 -24.21 12.63 -3.87
C LEU A 52 -23.80 13.33 -2.57
N VAL A 53 -22.84 12.76 -1.86
CA VAL A 53 -22.18 13.40 -0.72
C VAL A 53 -21.00 14.23 -1.19
N TYR A 54 -20.92 15.51 -0.78
CA TYR A 54 -19.90 16.45 -1.24
C TYR A 54 -19.32 17.33 -0.14
N GLY A 55 -18.07 17.78 -0.35
CA GLY A 55 -17.31 18.53 0.64
C GLY A 55 -17.61 20.02 0.68
N ILE A 56 -17.74 20.54 1.90
CA ILE A 56 -17.81 21.96 2.22
C ILE A 56 -16.62 22.36 3.11
N ARG A 57 -16.48 23.65 3.41
CA ARG A 57 -15.54 24.12 4.43
C ARG A 57 -16.31 24.81 5.55
N CYS A 58 -15.92 24.56 6.79
CA CYS A 58 -16.45 25.22 7.98
C CYS A 58 -15.48 26.31 8.44
N HIS A 59 -16.00 27.37 9.06
CA HIS A 59 -15.20 28.40 9.73
C HIS A 59 -16.05 29.13 10.78
N ILE A 60 -15.42 29.81 11.73
CA ILE A 60 -16.08 30.67 12.70
C ILE A 60 -15.91 32.12 12.26
N ARG A 61 -17.01 32.88 12.20
CA ARG A 61 -17.01 34.31 11.84
C ARG A 61 -16.55 35.18 13.01
N GLU A 62 -16.35 36.46 12.73
CA GLU A 62 -15.99 37.49 13.74
C GLU A 62 -17.04 37.64 14.84
N ASP A 63 -18.33 37.39 14.54
CA ASP A 63 -19.42 37.37 15.53
C ASP A 63 -19.41 36.12 16.43
N GLY A 64 -18.42 35.26 16.28
CA GLY A 64 -18.28 33.99 16.99
C GLY A 64 -19.18 32.86 16.46
N ARG A 65 -20.00 33.09 15.44
CA ARG A 65 -20.91 32.07 14.93
C ARG A 65 -20.25 31.19 13.88
N GLY A 66 -20.61 29.91 13.88
CA GLY A 66 -20.19 28.99 12.83
C GLY A 66 -20.82 29.32 11.48
N ASP A 67 -20.07 29.18 10.40
CA ASP A 67 -20.54 29.36 9.03
C ASP A 67 -19.80 28.42 8.06
N VAL A 68 -20.30 28.32 6.83
CA VAL A 68 -19.80 27.41 5.81
C VAL A 68 -19.48 28.13 4.51
N THR A 69 -18.46 27.65 3.80
CA THR A 69 -18.10 28.11 2.46
C THR A 69 -18.07 26.93 1.49
N ASN A 70 -18.03 27.23 0.19
CA ASN A 70 -18.10 26.27 -0.92
C ASN A 70 -19.42 25.48 -1.01
N ILE A 71 -20.47 25.91 -0.31
CA ILE A 71 -21.83 25.47 -0.61
C ILE A 71 -22.31 26.13 -1.91
N ARG A 72 -23.08 25.40 -2.72
CA ARG A 72 -23.54 25.82 -4.05
C ARG A 72 -25.06 25.74 -4.14
N PRO A 73 -25.81 26.72 -3.58
CA PRO A 73 -27.27 26.70 -3.56
C PRO A 73 -27.89 26.50 -4.95
N GLU A 74 -27.30 27.11 -5.97
CA GLU A 74 -27.71 26.97 -7.37
C GLU A 74 -27.61 25.53 -7.87
N ARG A 75 -26.60 24.78 -7.41
CA ARG A 75 -26.44 23.37 -7.77
C ARG A 75 -27.34 22.45 -6.96
N ILE A 76 -27.59 22.77 -5.69
CA ILE A 76 -28.59 22.04 -4.88
C ILE A 76 -29.95 22.14 -5.55
N GLU A 77 -30.32 23.34 -5.99
CA GLU A 77 -31.58 23.56 -6.69
C GLU A 77 -31.61 22.89 -8.07
N SER A 78 -30.51 22.92 -8.83
CA SER A 78 -30.40 22.17 -10.08
C SER A 78 -30.57 20.66 -9.87
N ALA A 79 -29.87 20.07 -8.90
CA ALA A 79 -29.94 18.64 -8.61
C ALA A 79 -31.37 18.19 -8.24
N ARG A 80 -32.11 19.02 -7.48
CA ARG A 80 -33.52 18.75 -7.16
C ARG A 80 -34.41 18.59 -8.37
N ARG A 81 -34.15 19.33 -9.46
CA ARG A 81 -34.91 19.20 -10.72
C ARG A 81 -34.75 17.83 -11.37
N HIS A 82 -33.68 17.11 -11.02
CA HIS A 82 -33.42 15.73 -11.44
C HIS A 82 -33.76 14.70 -10.35
N ALA A 83 -34.56 15.07 -9.34
CA ALA A 83 -34.88 14.25 -8.16
C ALA A 83 -33.62 13.74 -7.42
N PHE A 84 -32.56 14.57 -7.43
CA PHE A 84 -31.24 14.22 -6.93
C PHE A 84 -30.86 15.07 -5.70
N LYS A 85 -30.33 14.45 -4.66
CA LYS A 85 -29.92 15.10 -3.40
C LYS A 85 -28.43 15.38 -3.40
N LEU A 86 -28.05 16.64 -3.19
CA LEU A 86 -26.68 17.01 -2.82
C LEU A 86 -26.60 17.12 -1.30
N VAL A 87 -25.85 16.22 -0.67
CA VAL A 87 -25.72 16.16 0.79
C VAL A 87 -24.35 16.68 1.20
N PRO A 88 -24.24 17.86 1.84
CA PRO A 88 -22.98 18.34 2.37
C PRO A 88 -22.55 17.52 3.59
N PHE A 89 -21.24 17.35 3.76
CA PHE A 89 -20.70 16.78 4.99
C PHE A 89 -19.90 17.79 5.81
N ILE A 90 -20.09 17.76 7.12
CA ILE A 90 -19.13 18.30 8.08
C ILE A 90 -18.01 17.27 8.18
N THR A 91 -16.79 17.69 7.85
CA THR A 91 -15.58 16.85 7.83
C THR A 91 -15.31 16.18 9.19
N HIS A 92 -14.38 15.21 9.22
CA HIS A 92 -13.99 14.51 10.44
C HIS A 92 -13.83 15.44 11.63
N TYR A 93 -14.49 15.09 12.72
CA TYR A 93 -14.60 15.91 13.93
C TYR A 93 -13.22 16.37 14.46
N SER A 94 -12.23 15.48 14.44
CA SER A 94 -10.85 15.74 14.88
C SER A 94 -10.20 16.94 14.18
N ILE A 95 -10.41 17.10 12.87
CA ILE A 95 -9.75 18.13 12.07
C ILE A 95 -10.48 19.47 12.13
N LEU A 96 -11.68 19.55 12.72
CA LEU A 96 -12.41 20.81 12.88
C LEU A 96 -11.59 21.85 13.65
N GLY A 97 -10.73 21.41 14.58
CA GLY A 97 -9.83 22.30 15.30
C GLY A 97 -8.79 22.98 14.42
N GLU A 98 -8.11 22.21 13.56
CA GLU A 98 -6.96 22.67 12.76
C GLU A 98 -7.35 23.16 11.35
N TYR A 99 -8.46 22.69 10.78
CA TYR A 99 -8.93 23.05 9.44
C TYR A 99 -9.91 24.24 9.46
N THR A 100 -10.19 24.75 10.66
CA THR A 100 -10.96 25.98 10.89
C THR A 100 -10.19 26.86 11.87
N ASN A 101 -10.71 28.05 12.17
CA ASN A 101 -10.21 28.92 13.24
C ASN A 101 -10.85 28.64 14.62
N LEU A 102 -11.39 27.43 14.83
CA LEU A 102 -12.13 27.07 16.05
C LEU A 102 -11.35 27.31 17.33
N PHE A 103 -10.08 26.92 17.39
CA PHE A 103 -9.26 27.09 18.59
C PHE A 103 -8.77 28.52 18.81
N GLU A 104 -8.75 29.35 17.76
CA GLU A 104 -8.43 30.77 17.87
C GLU A 104 -9.58 31.53 18.52
N VAL A 105 -10.81 31.25 18.09
CA VAL A 105 -12.02 31.91 18.61
C VAL A 105 -12.47 31.31 19.95
N TYR A 106 -12.35 29.98 20.09
CA TYR A 106 -12.78 29.24 21.28
C TYR A 106 -11.64 28.40 21.87
N PRO A 107 -10.62 29.04 22.48
CA PRO A 107 -9.44 28.36 22.98
C PRO A 107 -9.76 27.32 24.06
N HIS A 108 -10.84 27.49 24.81
CA HIS A 108 -11.28 26.54 25.85
C HIS A 108 -11.76 25.18 25.28
N LEU A 109 -12.04 25.08 23.97
CA LEU A 109 -12.32 23.81 23.30
C LEU A 109 -11.05 22.98 23.05
N ASN A 110 -9.89 23.63 23.05
CA ASN A 110 -8.60 22.97 23.00
C ASN A 110 -8.20 22.58 24.43
N LYS A 111 -8.29 21.28 24.76
CA LYS A 111 -7.89 20.76 26.08
C LYS A 111 -6.46 20.22 26.10
N GLY A 112 -5.68 20.53 25.07
CA GLY A 112 -4.31 20.07 24.92
C GLY A 112 -4.20 18.80 24.08
N LYS A 113 -2.97 18.28 24.03
CA LYS A 113 -2.62 17.15 23.17
C LYS A 113 -3.30 15.87 23.64
N VAL A 114 -3.79 15.10 22.69
CA VAL A 114 -4.32 13.76 22.92
C VAL A 114 -3.17 12.87 23.42
N LYS A 115 -3.41 12.12 24.51
CA LYS A 115 -2.47 11.10 24.98
C LYS A 115 -2.67 9.83 24.15
N PHE A 116 -1.80 9.60 23.16
CA PHE A 116 -1.85 8.37 22.37
C PHE A 116 -1.05 7.24 23.04
N LYS A 117 -1.69 6.07 23.26
CA LYS A 117 -0.98 4.79 23.49
C LYS A 117 -0.87 4.04 22.17
N GLY A 118 0.15 4.32 21.35
CA GLY A 118 0.34 3.59 20.08
C GLY A 118 0.98 4.42 18.97
N LYS A 119 1.20 3.79 17.80
CA LYS A 119 1.62 4.51 16.59
C LYS A 119 0.32 5.04 16.01
N VAL A 120 0.24 6.34 15.77
CA VAL A 120 -0.84 6.91 14.96
C VAL A 120 -0.77 6.20 13.62
N VAL A 121 -1.78 5.40 13.29
CA VAL A 121 -1.90 4.86 11.94
C VAL A 121 -2.29 6.06 11.09
N ARG A 122 -1.38 6.48 10.19
CA ARG A 122 -1.69 7.52 9.20
C ARG A 122 -2.73 6.95 8.26
N ASP A 123 -3.98 7.17 8.59
CA ASP A 123 -5.10 6.77 7.79
C ASP A 123 -5.40 7.84 6.71
N LEU A 124 -6.23 7.47 5.74
CA LEU A 124 -6.50 8.28 4.54
C LEU A 124 -7.31 9.56 4.84
N GLY A 125 -6.68 10.59 5.38
CA GLY A 125 -7.32 11.91 5.48
C GLY A 125 -6.80 12.76 6.63
N GLU A 126 -6.52 12.15 7.77
CA GLU A 126 -6.01 12.85 8.95
C GLU A 126 -4.47 12.84 8.99
N VAL A 127 -3.86 13.92 8.52
CA VAL A 127 -2.41 14.13 8.69
C VAL A 127 -2.15 14.78 10.05
N ASP A 128 -1.38 14.12 10.91
CA ASP A 128 -0.74 14.69 12.10
C ASP A 128 -1.64 15.45 13.10
N VAL A 129 -2.93 15.09 13.22
CA VAL A 129 -3.86 15.70 14.19
C VAL A 129 -3.41 15.37 15.61
N LYS A 130 -3.04 16.40 16.39
CA LYS A 130 -2.52 16.24 17.76
C LYS A 130 -3.55 16.58 18.84
N ILE A 131 -4.63 17.25 18.45
CA ILE A 131 -5.60 17.87 19.33
C ILE A 131 -6.99 17.66 18.73
N VAL A 132 -7.95 17.22 19.53
CA VAL A 132 -9.36 17.11 19.13
C VAL A 132 -10.20 18.11 19.92
N PRO A 133 -11.20 18.78 19.29
CA PRO A 133 -12.10 19.67 20.00
C PRO A 133 -12.86 18.94 21.11
N CYS A 134 -12.98 19.52 22.30
CA CYS A 134 -13.67 18.87 23.42
C CYS A 134 -15.17 18.65 23.13
N PRO A 135 -15.66 17.39 22.99
CA PRO A 135 -17.08 17.13 22.72
C PRO A 135 -17.99 17.38 23.92
N SER A 136 -17.42 17.38 25.14
CA SER A 136 -18.18 17.61 26.37
C SER A 136 -18.37 19.09 26.72
N GLU A 137 -17.76 20.02 25.98
CA GLU A 137 -18.04 21.45 26.15
C GLU A 137 -19.34 21.82 25.43
N PRO A 138 -20.33 22.45 26.11
CA PRO A 138 -21.59 22.85 25.48
C PRO A 138 -21.40 23.72 24.23
N LYS A 139 -20.37 24.55 24.24
CA LYS A 139 -20.02 25.45 23.13
C LYS A 139 -19.76 24.70 21.83
N MET A 140 -19.25 23.48 21.89
CA MET A 140 -19.05 22.67 20.70
C MET A 140 -20.38 22.35 20.01
N ALA A 141 -21.42 21.98 20.77
CA ALA A 141 -22.73 21.70 20.21
C ALA A 141 -23.36 22.95 19.56
N GLU A 142 -23.13 24.14 20.13
CA GLU A 142 -23.56 25.42 19.54
C GLU A 142 -22.88 25.68 18.19
N VAL A 143 -21.57 25.47 18.10
CA VAL A 143 -20.81 25.63 16.85
C VAL A 143 -21.29 24.65 15.78
N LEU A 144 -21.52 23.38 16.15
CA LEU A 144 -22.07 22.38 15.23
C LEU A 144 -23.48 22.77 14.77
N ALA A 145 -24.32 23.30 15.66
CA ALA A 145 -25.64 23.81 15.32
C ALA A 145 -25.56 24.97 14.31
N ASP A 146 -24.62 25.90 14.50
CA ASP A 146 -24.41 27.01 13.57
C ASP A 146 -24.00 26.51 12.18
N PHE A 147 -23.07 25.54 12.08
CA PHE A 147 -22.73 24.92 10.80
C PHE A 147 -23.94 24.27 10.13
N MET A 148 -24.72 23.49 10.87
CA MET A 148 -25.94 22.86 10.35
C MET A 148 -26.99 23.87 9.90
N CYS A 149 -27.20 24.95 10.66
CA CYS A 149 -28.07 26.05 10.30
C CYS A 149 -27.61 26.77 9.03
N ALA A 150 -26.30 27.00 8.88
CA ALA A 150 -25.73 27.64 7.69
C ALA A 150 -25.93 26.76 6.44
N LEU A 151 -25.72 25.44 6.56
CA LEU A 151 -26.00 24.48 5.49
C LEU A 151 -27.50 24.45 5.13
N ALA A 152 -28.38 24.40 6.13
CA ALA A 152 -29.82 24.39 5.91
C ALA A 152 -30.32 25.69 5.28
N LYS A 153 -29.81 26.85 5.72
CA LYS A 153 -30.09 28.17 5.13
C LYS A 153 -29.71 28.23 3.66
N ALA A 154 -28.59 27.61 3.29
CA ALA A 154 -28.12 27.51 1.92
C ALA A 154 -28.87 26.46 1.07
N GLY A 155 -29.87 25.78 1.66
CA GLY A 155 -30.78 24.88 0.98
C GLY A 155 -30.55 23.40 1.25
N ALA A 156 -29.58 22.99 2.07
CA ALA A 156 -29.42 21.57 2.38
C ALA A 156 -30.58 21.04 3.25
N THR A 157 -31.09 19.85 2.93
CA THR A 157 -32.12 19.17 3.76
C THR A 157 -31.54 18.02 4.58
N GLU A 158 -30.32 17.59 4.25
CA GLU A 158 -29.61 16.50 4.91
C GLU A 158 -28.15 16.94 5.15
N VAL A 159 -27.50 16.37 6.17
CA VAL A 159 -26.09 16.62 6.48
C VAL A 159 -25.40 15.38 7.02
N ASP A 160 -24.21 15.11 6.52
CA ASP A 160 -23.32 14.10 7.10
C ASP A 160 -22.43 14.69 8.17
N CYS A 161 -22.34 13.99 9.29
CA CYS A 161 -21.55 14.37 10.45
C CYS A 161 -20.48 13.29 10.66
N TRP A 162 -19.25 13.59 10.24
CA TRP A 162 -18.18 12.61 10.24
C TRP A 162 -17.49 12.57 11.59
N LEU A 163 -17.54 11.42 12.25
CA LEU A 163 -16.77 11.19 13.47
C LEU A 163 -15.27 11.25 13.16
N THR A 164 -14.47 11.41 14.20
CA THR A 164 -13.00 11.32 14.10
C THR A 164 -12.59 10.03 13.37
N GLU A 165 -11.72 10.14 12.37
CA GLU A 165 -11.32 9.00 11.52
C GLU A 165 -10.32 8.09 12.24
N GLY A 166 -9.32 8.69 12.89
CA GLY A 166 -8.23 7.96 13.51
C GLY A 166 -8.66 7.19 14.77
N ARG A 167 -7.87 6.17 15.14
CA ARG A 167 -8.11 5.30 16.30
C ARG A 167 -7.57 5.89 17.60
N HIS A 168 -8.22 5.57 18.71
CA HIS A 168 -7.77 5.91 20.07
C HIS A 168 -7.59 7.41 20.31
N PHE A 169 -8.46 8.23 19.72
CA PHE A 169 -8.57 9.63 20.05
C PHE A 169 -9.45 9.82 21.29
N GLN A 170 -9.01 10.68 22.20
CA GLN A 170 -9.80 11.11 23.35
C GLN A 170 -9.38 12.51 23.79
N CYS A 171 -10.37 13.37 24.05
CA CYS A 171 -10.13 14.66 24.67
C CYS A 171 -9.60 14.46 26.11
N PRO A 172 -8.47 15.09 26.50
CA PRO A 172 -7.80 14.80 27.76
C PRO A 172 -8.41 15.52 28.99
N CYS A 173 -9.58 16.17 28.87
CA CYS A 173 -10.19 16.86 30.00
C CYS A 173 -10.92 15.89 30.94
N ASP A 174 -10.99 16.24 32.22
CA ASP A 174 -11.58 15.38 33.27
C ASP A 174 -13.01 14.94 32.93
N LYS A 175 -13.82 15.80 32.32
CA LYS A 175 -15.19 15.46 31.91
C LYS A 175 -15.24 14.36 30.85
N CYS A 176 -14.35 14.39 29.86
CA CYS A 176 -14.31 13.38 28.80
C CYS A 176 -13.67 12.08 29.30
N LEU A 177 -12.67 12.18 30.18
CA LEU A 177 -12.01 11.03 30.78
C LEU A 177 -12.92 10.28 31.75
N ALA A 178 -13.75 10.99 32.51
CA ALA A 178 -14.68 10.41 33.48
C ALA A 178 -15.74 9.49 32.86
N GLU A 179 -16.03 9.63 31.56
CA GLU A 179 -16.98 8.77 30.85
C GLU A 179 -16.36 7.41 30.47
N GLY A 180 -15.02 7.33 30.37
CA GLY A 180 -14.29 6.11 30.00
C GLY A 180 -13.50 6.24 28.69
N ASP A 181 -12.46 5.40 28.55
CA ASP A 181 -11.46 5.45 27.47
C ASP A 181 -12.03 5.16 26.06
N ASP A 182 -13.21 4.53 25.96
CA ASP A 182 -13.85 4.15 24.70
C ASP A 182 -15.12 4.97 24.38
N MET A 183 -15.42 5.99 25.19
CA MET A 183 -16.61 6.84 25.05
C MET A 183 -16.41 8.03 24.11
N HIS A 184 -15.20 8.31 23.62
CA HIS A 184 -14.93 9.55 22.86
C HIS A 184 -15.86 9.73 21.65
N TYR A 185 -15.99 8.71 20.80
CA TYR A 185 -16.85 8.77 19.61
C TYR A 185 -18.34 8.86 19.95
N ALA A 186 -18.76 8.29 21.09
CA ALA A 186 -20.11 8.46 21.61
C ALA A 186 -20.32 9.92 22.10
N LEU A 187 -19.32 10.54 22.72
CA LEU A 187 -19.38 11.96 23.10
C LEU A 187 -19.43 12.90 21.89
N GLU A 188 -18.65 12.63 20.84
CA GLU A 188 -18.75 13.36 19.56
C GLU A 188 -20.16 13.25 18.98
N THR A 189 -20.71 12.03 18.95
CA THR A 189 -22.08 11.77 18.51
C THR A 189 -23.08 12.58 19.35
N ARG A 190 -22.96 12.54 20.67
CA ARG A 190 -23.79 13.32 21.61
C ARG A 190 -23.72 14.83 21.32
N ALA A 191 -22.54 15.35 20.99
CA ALA A 191 -22.36 16.76 20.60
C ALA A 191 -23.07 17.08 19.27
N TYR A 192 -22.93 16.23 18.25
CA TYR A 192 -23.65 16.36 16.98
C TYR A 192 -25.17 16.30 17.18
N ILE A 193 -25.69 15.34 17.97
CA ILE A 193 -27.13 15.22 18.25
C ILE A 193 -27.67 16.46 18.96
N LYS A 194 -26.92 17.02 19.93
CA LYS A 194 -27.30 18.28 20.59
C LYS A 194 -27.34 19.43 19.59
N GLY A 195 -26.32 19.58 18.76
CA GLY A 195 -26.26 20.63 17.73
C GLY A 195 -27.39 20.51 16.70
N TRP A 196 -27.68 19.29 16.25
CA TRP A 196 -28.78 19.00 15.32
C TRP A 196 -30.15 19.32 15.92
N ARG A 197 -30.39 18.98 17.20
CA ARG A 197 -31.63 19.37 17.90
C ARG A 197 -31.80 20.88 17.98
N MET A 198 -30.71 21.62 18.17
CA MET A 198 -30.74 23.09 18.14
C MET A 198 -31.05 23.61 16.73
N ALA A 199 -30.40 23.08 15.70
CA ALA A 199 -30.65 23.46 14.31
C ALA A 199 -32.10 23.18 13.88
N ARG A 200 -32.69 22.06 14.31
CA ARG A 200 -34.08 21.70 14.02
C ARG A 200 -35.12 22.64 14.59
N LYS A 201 -34.80 23.45 15.61
CA LYS A 201 -35.69 24.51 16.09
C LYS A 201 -35.98 25.54 14.99
N GLN A 202 -35.01 25.80 14.10
CA GLN A 202 -35.15 26.70 12.95
C GLN A 202 -35.46 25.93 11.66
N TYR A 203 -34.90 24.73 11.50
CA TYR A 203 -35.02 23.91 10.30
C TYR A 203 -35.59 22.52 10.63
N PRO A 204 -36.90 22.40 10.91
CA PRO A 204 -37.50 21.18 11.47
C PRO A 204 -37.37 19.92 10.59
N LYS A 205 -37.15 20.11 9.30
CA LYS A 205 -36.97 19.04 8.29
C LYS A 205 -35.51 18.60 8.08
N LEU A 206 -34.54 19.23 8.75
CA LEU A 206 -33.13 18.88 8.60
C LEU A 206 -32.86 17.47 9.15
N PHE A 207 -32.39 16.57 8.29
CA PHE A 207 -31.99 15.22 8.66
C PHE A 207 -30.46 15.14 8.82
N ALA A 208 -29.98 14.53 9.90
CA ALA A 208 -28.55 14.30 10.12
C ALA A 208 -28.21 12.83 9.97
N ARG A 209 -26.99 12.54 9.51
CA ARG A 209 -26.43 11.18 9.42
C ARG A 209 -25.09 11.16 10.13
N ILE A 210 -24.93 10.29 11.12
CA ILE A 210 -23.66 10.08 11.82
C ILE A 210 -22.84 9.07 11.03
N VAL A 211 -21.66 9.48 10.56
CA VAL A 211 -20.78 8.60 9.78
C VAL A 211 -19.78 7.94 10.73
N LEU A 212 -19.94 6.63 10.90
CA LEU A 212 -19.00 5.78 11.62
C LEU A 212 -17.68 5.71 10.87
N THR A 213 -16.58 5.48 11.59
CA THR A 213 -15.25 5.42 11.00
C THR A 213 -14.50 4.18 11.45
N GLN A 214 -13.33 3.93 10.87
CA GLN A 214 -12.41 2.93 11.42
C GLN A 214 -11.94 3.24 12.85
N GLY A 215 -12.00 4.51 13.28
CA GLY A 215 -11.73 4.96 14.63
C GLY A 215 -12.79 4.49 15.62
N SER A 216 -14.07 4.67 15.27
CA SER A 216 -15.19 4.28 16.13
C SER A 216 -15.47 2.77 16.14
N TYR A 217 -14.82 1.98 15.29
CA TYR A 217 -15.17 0.57 15.04
C TYR A 217 -15.36 -0.27 16.31
N THR A 218 -14.46 -0.13 17.30
CA THR A 218 -14.49 -0.91 18.55
C THR A 218 -15.49 -0.40 19.59
N SER A 219 -16.12 0.75 19.35
CA SER A 219 -17.11 1.37 20.25
C SER A 219 -18.39 1.80 19.52
N ASN A 220 -18.66 1.21 18.36
CA ASN A 220 -19.87 1.52 17.58
C ASN A 220 -21.15 1.20 18.37
N ASP A 221 -21.14 0.22 19.28
CA ASP A 221 -22.26 -0.06 20.18
C ASP A 221 -22.65 1.17 21.02
N LYS A 222 -21.64 1.87 21.55
CA LYS A 222 -21.80 3.10 22.33
C LYS A 222 -22.23 4.27 21.46
N VAL A 223 -21.68 4.39 20.25
CA VAL A 223 -22.09 5.42 19.28
C VAL A 223 -23.57 5.23 18.91
N LEU A 224 -23.99 4.03 18.55
CA LEU A 224 -25.37 3.73 18.13
C LEU A 224 -26.38 3.98 19.25
N ALA A 225 -25.99 3.83 20.51
CA ALA A 225 -26.83 4.14 21.67
C ALA A 225 -27.16 5.63 21.80
N GLU A 226 -26.28 6.52 21.33
CA GLU A 226 -26.50 7.98 21.35
C GLU A 226 -27.38 8.48 20.18
N VAL A 227 -27.53 7.66 19.13
CA VAL A 227 -28.27 8.05 17.92
C VAL A 227 -29.78 7.86 18.14
N PRO A 228 -30.62 8.89 18.01
CA PRO A 228 -32.08 8.76 18.07
C PRO A 228 -32.67 8.12 16.80
N GLN A 229 -33.96 7.78 16.81
CA GLN A 229 -34.61 7.06 15.69
C GLN A 229 -34.68 7.90 14.40
N ASP A 230 -34.75 9.23 14.52
CA ASP A 230 -34.88 10.19 13.43
C ASP A 230 -33.53 10.76 12.94
N VAL A 231 -32.43 10.08 13.27
CA VAL A 231 -31.08 10.36 12.77
C VAL A 231 -30.51 9.09 12.14
N GLY A 232 -29.90 9.24 10.98
CA GLY A 232 -29.28 8.16 10.23
C GLY A 232 -27.88 7.80 10.72
N VAL A 233 -27.43 6.60 10.39
CA VAL A 233 -26.05 6.15 10.57
C VAL A 233 -25.49 5.70 9.23
N ILE A 234 -24.24 6.03 8.92
CA ILE A 234 -23.53 5.52 7.74
C ILE A 234 -22.30 4.75 8.21
N PHE A 235 -22.13 3.52 7.74
CA PHE A 235 -20.96 2.71 8.03
C PHE A 235 -19.83 2.98 7.02
N TYR A 236 -18.73 3.53 7.52
CA TYR A 236 -17.46 3.63 6.82
C TYR A 236 -16.31 3.09 7.68
N ALA A 237 -15.41 2.33 7.07
CA ALA A 237 -14.09 2.02 7.60
C ALA A 237 -13.23 1.52 6.44
N SER A 238 -12.12 2.18 6.13
CA SER A 238 -11.35 1.90 4.90
C SER A 238 -10.99 0.42 4.72
N TRP A 239 -10.58 -0.27 5.78
CA TRP A 239 -10.24 -1.69 5.73
C TRP A 239 -11.47 -2.63 5.62
N ALA A 240 -12.67 -2.17 5.99
CA ALA A 240 -13.89 -2.98 6.05
C ALA A 240 -14.88 -2.70 4.90
N THR A 241 -15.02 -1.44 4.48
CA THR A 241 -15.97 -1.03 3.43
C THR A 241 -15.29 -0.81 2.08
N TYR A 242 -14.00 -0.46 2.05
CA TYR A 242 -13.19 -0.47 0.82
C TYR A 242 -12.45 -1.78 0.62
N ASN A 243 -13.19 -2.89 0.63
CA ASN A 243 -12.66 -4.20 0.23
C ASN A 243 -13.65 -4.95 -0.68
N SER A 244 -13.09 -5.85 -1.48
CA SER A 244 -13.83 -6.72 -2.39
C SER A 244 -13.88 -8.16 -1.89
N LEU A 245 -13.78 -8.42 -0.58
CA LEU A 245 -13.80 -9.79 -0.04
C LEU A 245 -15.18 -10.45 -0.23
N LYS A 246 -15.22 -11.76 -0.47
CA LYS A 246 -16.41 -12.62 -0.49
C LYS A 246 -16.96 -12.89 0.93
N LYS A 247 -16.93 -11.87 1.79
CA LYS A 247 -17.39 -11.89 3.18
C LYS A 247 -18.44 -10.80 3.36
N PRO A 248 -19.47 -11.01 4.20
CA PRO A 248 -20.42 -9.95 4.52
C PRO A 248 -19.70 -8.70 5.04
N MET A 249 -20.06 -7.54 4.51
CA MET A 249 -19.53 -6.24 4.90
C MET A 249 -20.24 -5.71 6.16
N ILE A 250 -21.54 -5.94 6.27
CA ILE A 250 -22.34 -5.49 7.41
C ILE A 250 -22.25 -6.56 8.51
N TYR A 251 -21.53 -6.24 9.58
CA TYR A 251 -21.29 -7.15 10.71
C TYR A 251 -22.48 -7.13 11.70
N PRO A 252 -22.60 -8.14 12.58
CA PRO A 252 -23.84 -8.42 13.33
C PRO A 252 -24.45 -7.22 14.07
N LEU A 253 -23.65 -6.37 14.70
CA LEU A 253 -24.15 -5.19 15.42
C LEU A 253 -24.93 -4.22 14.50
N LEU A 254 -24.44 -3.99 13.29
CA LEU A 254 -25.09 -3.09 12.33
C LEU A 254 -26.28 -3.75 11.64
N ASP A 255 -26.21 -5.06 11.41
CA ASP A 255 -27.32 -5.85 10.91
C ASP A 255 -28.51 -5.78 11.88
N ASP A 256 -28.27 -6.03 13.18
CA ASP A 256 -29.26 -5.90 14.25
C ASP A 256 -29.84 -4.48 14.35
N PHE A 257 -29.01 -3.46 14.12
CA PHE A 257 -29.45 -2.07 14.10
C PHE A 257 -30.42 -1.81 12.95
N ALA A 258 -30.09 -2.23 11.73
CA ALA A 258 -30.96 -2.08 10.57
C ALA A 258 -32.24 -2.94 10.66
N ALA A 259 -32.13 -4.16 11.19
CA ALA A 259 -33.26 -5.07 11.39
C ALA A 259 -34.35 -4.49 12.31
N LYS A 260 -33.96 -3.64 13.27
CA LYS A 260 -34.86 -2.85 14.14
C LYS A 260 -35.52 -1.66 13.44
N GLY A 261 -35.40 -1.54 12.11
CA GLY A 261 -35.97 -0.47 11.32
C GLY A 261 -35.22 0.85 11.43
N ARG A 262 -33.99 0.85 11.97
CA ARG A 262 -33.17 2.05 12.05
C ARG A 262 -32.59 2.39 10.69
N TRP A 263 -32.35 3.68 10.44
CA TRP A 263 -31.80 4.15 9.18
C TRP A 263 -30.28 3.91 9.13
N LEU A 264 -29.84 2.96 8.30
CA LEU A 264 -28.44 2.60 8.10
C LEU A 264 -28.03 2.74 6.63
N GLY A 265 -26.91 3.41 6.38
CA GLY A 265 -26.20 3.44 5.11
C GLY A 265 -24.82 2.78 5.18
N VAL A 266 -24.18 2.60 4.03
CA VAL A 266 -22.83 2.03 3.91
C VAL A 266 -22.05 2.71 2.80
N CYS A 267 -20.72 2.84 2.99
CA CYS A 267 -19.79 3.40 2.01
C CYS A 267 -18.88 2.33 1.35
N PRO A 268 -19.41 1.46 0.47
CA PRO A 268 -18.62 0.40 -0.16
C PRO A 268 -17.81 0.94 -1.34
N GLN A 269 -16.68 0.30 -1.65
CA GLN A 269 -16.04 0.51 -2.95
C GLN A 269 -16.85 -0.17 -4.08
N LEU A 270 -16.90 0.47 -5.24
CA LEU A 270 -17.49 -0.08 -6.48
C LEU A 270 -16.40 -0.41 -7.53
N THR A 271 -15.14 -0.42 -7.10
CA THR A 271 -13.96 -0.59 -7.95
C THR A 271 -13.19 -1.89 -7.65
N SER A 272 -12.16 -2.18 -8.45
CA SER A 272 -11.22 -3.28 -8.20
C SER A 272 -10.48 -3.13 -6.86
N SER A 273 -10.06 -1.92 -6.51
CA SER A 273 -9.57 -1.56 -5.18
C SER A 273 -9.54 -0.04 -5.05
N PHE A 274 -9.86 0.51 -3.87
CA PHE A 274 -9.62 1.94 -3.62
C PHE A 274 -8.14 2.33 -3.77
N GLY A 275 -7.22 1.39 -3.56
CA GLY A 275 -5.78 1.62 -3.64
C GLY A 275 -5.25 1.75 -5.07
N ALA A 276 -5.97 1.22 -6.06
CA ALA A 276 -5.46 1.00 -7.41
C ALA A 276 -6.43 1.47 -8.51
N VAL A 277 -5.97 1.44 -9.75
CA VAL A 277 -6.80 1.71 -10.93
C VAL A 277 -6.58 0.58 -11.92
N ALA A 278 -7.54 -0.35 -12.01
CA ALA A 278 -7.52 -1.51 -12.88
C ALA A 278 -8.95 -1.86 -13.35
N PRO A 279 -9.13 -2.36 -14.58
CA PRO A 279 -10.43 -2.75 -15.11
C PRO A 279 -11.04 -3.89 -14.30
N TRP A 280 -12.36 -3.83 -14.07
CA TRP A 280 -13.09 -4.97 -13.51
C TRP A 280 -14.59 -4.84 -13.76
N THR A 281 -15.07 -5.56 -14.76
CA THR A 281 -16.47 -5.80 -15.10
C THR A 281 -16.97 -6.97 -14.26
N ALA A 282 -17.63 -6.66 -13.14
CA ALA A 282 -17.84 -7.64 -12.07
C ALA A 282 -19.30 -7.71 -11.62
N PRO A 283 -20.22 -8.23 -12.47
CA PRO A 283 -21.63 -8.28 -12.11
C PRO A 283 -21.88 -9.12 -10.84
N GLN A 284 -21.10 -10.17 -10.61
CA GLN A 284 -21.22 -11.03 -9.42
C GLN A 284 -20.88 -10.28 -8.13
N PHE A 285 -19.81 -9.47 -8.15
CA PHE A 285 -19.39 -8.69 -6.99
C PHE A 285 -20.47 -7.64 -6.62
N ILE A 286 -20.92 -6.87 -7.61
CA ILE A 286 -21.88 -5.80 -7.36
C ILE A 286 -23.24 -6.37 -6.97
N ARG A 287 -23.72 -7.42 -7.65
CA ARG A 287 -24.97 -8.10 -7.29
C ARG A 287 -24.90 -8.66 -5.88
N TYR A 288 -23.81 -9.33 -5.51
CA TYR A 288 -23.60 -9.84 -4.15
C TYR A 288 -23.68 -8.72 -3.10
N ARG A 289 -23.02 -7.58 -3.33
CA ARG A 289 -23.06 -6.43 -2.41
C ARG A 289 -24.44 -5.81 -2.30
N MET A 290 -25.10 -5.54 -3.42
CA MET A 290 -26.43 -4.92 -3.39
C MET A 290 -27.46 -5.85 -2.74
N ASN A 291 -27.38 -7.16 -3.00
CA ASN A 291 -28.23 -8.15 -2.33
C ASN A 291 -27.97 -8.17 -0.82
N GLU A 292 -26.71 -8.18 -0.37
CA GLU A 292 -26.40 -8.08 1.06
C GLU A 292 -27.07 -6.85 1.69
N PHE A 293 -26.94 -5.68 1.06
CA PHE A 293 -27.44 -4.44 1.63
C PHE A 293 -28.97 -4.37 1.65
N VAL A 294 -29.64 -4.81 0.57
CA VAL A 294 -31.10 -4.85 0.50
C VAL A 294 -31.68 -5.89 1.45
N ASP A 295 -31.11 -7.10 1.50
CA ASP A 295 -31.58 -8.17 2.40
C ASP A 295 -31.44 -7.77 3.88
N LYS A 296 -30.41 -6.98 4.22
CA LYS A 296 -30.20 -6.39 5.55
C LYS A 296 -30.92 -5.05 5.76
N LYS A 297 -31.81 -4.66 4.85
CA LYS A 297 -32.70 -3.48 4.96
C LYS A 297 -31.96 -2.15 5.09
N LEU A 298 -30.75 -2.04 4.53
CA LEU A 298 -30.05 -0.75 4.48
C LEU A 298 -30.85 0.25 3.64
N LYS A 299 -30.75 1.52 4.02
CA LYS A 299 -31.47 2.64 3.40
C LYS A 299 -30.64 3.42 2.41
N CYS A 300 -29.31 3.34 2.50
CA CYS A 300 -28.42 4.19 1.72
C CYS A 300 -27.17 3.45 1.22
N LEU A 301 -26.96 3.52 -0.09
CA LEU A 301 -25.69 3.25 -0.74
C LEU A 301 -24.98 4.59 -0.95
N ASP A 302 -23.82 4.73 -0.32
CA ASP A 302 -22.90 5.86 -0.52
C ASP A 302 -21.60 5.34 -1.17
N GLY A 303 -21.72 4.85 -2.40
CA GLY A 303 -20.67 4.14 -3.12
C GLY A 303 -19.41 4.96 -3.37
N TYR A 304 -18.28 4.27 -3.54
CA TYR A 304 -17.00 4.90 -3.84
C TYR A 304 -16.35 4.33 -5.10
N ALA A 305 -16.34 5.14 -6.17
CA ALA A 305 -15.81 4.80 -7.50
C ALA A 305 -14.53 5.61 -7.83
N VAL A 306 -13.43 5.30 -7.13
CA VAL A 306 -12.12 5.99 -7.32
C VAL A 306 -11.63 5.88 -8.76
N TYR A 307 -11.36 6.95 -9.51
CA TYR A 307 -11.52 8.40 -9.24
C TYR A 307 -12.66 9.04 -10.04
N SER A 308 -13.36 8.24 -10.83
CA SER A 308 -14.39 8.67 -11.75
C SER A 308 -15.24 7.47 -12.10
N ASN A 309 -16.54 7.68 -12.16
CA ASN A 309 -17.50 6.66 -12.58
C ASN A 309 -17.21 6.15 -13.98
N ARG A 310 -16.58 6.96 -14.85
CA ARG A 310 -16.22 6.55 -16.21
C ARG A 310 -15.18 5.43 -16.26
N LEU A 311 -14.36 5.27 -15.21
CA LEU A 311 -13.45 4.13 -15.10
C LEU A 311 -14.17 2.83 -14.71
N TYR A 312 -15.34 2.93 -14.09
CA TYR A 312 -16.09 1.79 -13.52
C TYR A 312 -17.56 1.83 -13.94
N ASP A 313 -17.84 2.34 -15.13
CA ASP A 313 -19.19 2.61 -15.66
C ASP A 313 -20.12 1.41 -15.52
N PHE A 314 -19.61 0.22 -15.86
CA PHE A 314 -20.32 -1.04 -15.70
C PHE A 314 -20.72 -1.30 -14.24
N ASN A 315 -19.77 -1.21 -13.29
CA ASN A 315 -20.03 -1.51 -11.88
C ASN A 315 -20.94 -0.46 -11.22
N VAL A 316 -20.77 0.81 -11.58
CA VAL A 316 -21.65 1.89 -11.09
C VAL A 316 -23.07 1.70 -11.63
N THR A 317 -23.22 1.39 -12.91
CA THR A 317 -24.53 1.07 -13.52
C THR A 317 -25.15 -0.19 -12.89
N ALA A 318 -24.35 -1.20 -12.60
CA ALA A 318 -24.78 -2.41 -11.90
C ALA A 318 -25.25 -2.11 -10.47
N ALA A 319 -24.56 -1.23 -9.76
CA ALA A 319 -24.94 -0.82 -8.42
C ALA A 319 -26.27 -0.05 -8.46
N ALA A 320 -26.46 0.78 -9.48
CA ALA A 320 -27.72 1.49 -9.68
C ALA A 320 -28.89 0.54 -10.00
N GLU A 321 -28.67 -0.47 -10.86
CA GLU A 321 -29.66 -1.52 -11.15
C GLU A 321 -30.07 -2.27 -9.89
N TRP A 322 -29.11 -2.87 -9.18
CA TRP A 322 -29.43 -3.78 -8.08
C TRP A 322 -29.70 -3.09 -6.75
N SER A 323 -29.37 -1.81 -6.59
CA SER A 323 -29.92 -1.02 -5.48
C SER A 323 -31.35 -0.55 -5.75
N TRP A 324 -31.80 -0.59 -7.01
CA TRP A 324 -33.17 -0.34 -7.40
C TRP A 324 -34.01 -1.63 -7.37
N ASN A 325 -33.50 -2.74 -7.91
CA ASN A 325 -34.17 -4.04 -7.92
C ASN A 325 -33.15 -5.17 -7.73
N ALA A 326 -32.82 -5.49 -6.47
CA ALA A 326 -31.78 -6.44 -6.09
C ALA A 326 -32.08 -7.87 -6.56
N LYS A 327 -33.36 -8.23 -6.64
CA LYS A 327 -33.86 -9.55 -7.04
C LYS A 327 -34.34 -9.59 -8.51
N GLY A 328 -34.08 -8.54 -9.27
CA GLY A 328 -34.48 -8.39 -10.67
C GLY A 328 -33.62 -9.20 -11.63
N ARG A 329 -33.08 -8.54 -12.67
CA ARG A 329 -32.18 -9.18 -13.64
C ARG A 329 -31.03 -9.88 -12.94
N ASP A 330 -30.70 -11.09 -13.39
CA ASP A 330 -29.46 -11.75 -13.01
C ASP A 330 -28.25 -11.06 -13.66
N GLU A 331 -27.05 -11.54 -13.34
CA GLU A 331 -25.78 -11.00 -13.83
C GLU A 331 -25.72 -10.98 -15.36
N ARG A 332 -26.20 -12.04 -16.02
CA ARG A 332 -26.16 -12.17 -17.49
C ARG A 332 -27.15 -11.21 -18.14
N ALA A 333 -28.39 -11.20 -17.67
CA ALA A 333 -29.45 -10.33 -18.18
C ALA A 333 -29.12 -8.84 -17.97
N PHE A 334 -28.49 -8.50 -16.83
CA PHE A 334 -27.97 -7.16 -16.61
C PHE A 334 -26.87 -6.80 -17.62
N ALA A 335 -25.87 -7.66 -17.78
CA ALA A 335 -24.74 -7.41 -18.68
C ALA A 335 -25.19 -7.28 -20.14
N ALA A 336 -26.16 -8.09 -20.59
CA ALA A 336 -26.75 -7.98 -21.92
C ALA A 336 -27.45 -6.62 -22.11
N ALA A 337 -28.30 -6.22 -21.16
CA ALA A 337 -28.99 -4.93 -21.24
C ALA A 337 -28.02 -3.73 -21.20
N TYR A 338 -26.96 -3.81 -20.40
CA TYR A 338 -25.88 -2.81 -20.40
C TYR A 338 -25.24 -2.73 -21.80
N ALA A 339 -24.86 -3.87 -22.37
CA ALA A 339 -24.25 -3.94 -23.69
C ALA A 339 -25.16 -3.38 -24.79
N THR A 340 -26.46 -3.69 -24.77
CA THR A 340 -27.46 -3.11 -25.67
C THR A 340 -27.50 -1.59 -25.56
N ARG A 341 -27.56 -1.05 -24.34
CA ARG A 341 -27.58 0.41 -24.09
C ARG A 341 -26.30 1.11 -24.55
N ARG A 342 -25.17 0.41 -24.54
CA ARG A 342 -23.87 0.92 -25.01
C ARG A 342 -23.66 0.73 -26.52
N GLY A 343 -24.61 0.11 -27.22
CA GLY A 343 -24.49 -0.16 -28.65
C GLY A 343 -23.43 -1.21 -29.00
N ILE A 344 -23.10 -2.11 -28.05
CA ILE A 344 -22.21 -3.23 -28.31
C ILE A 344 -22.92 -4.19 -29.28
N ARG A 345 -22.26 -4.52 -30.39
CA ARG A 345 -22.84 -5.25 -31.53
C ARG A 345 -23.47 -6.60 -31.17
N ASP A 346 -22.91 -7.30 -30.18
CA ASP A 346 -23.40 -8.61 -29.73
C ASP A 346 -23.52 -8.60 -28.19
N PRO A 347 -24.70 -8.16 -27.68
CA PRO A 347 -24.94 -8.05 -26.24
C PRO A 347 -24.87 -9.37 -25.48
N ASP A 348 -25.31 -10.47 -26.10
CA ASP A 348 -25.26 -11.80 -25.48
C ASP A 348 -23.82 -12.28 -25.31
N ALA A 349 -22.98 -12.10 -26.33
CA ALA A 349 -21.56 -12.41 -26.20
C ALA A 349 -20.87 -11.56 -25.13
N PHE A 350 -21.21 -10.28 -25.00
CA PHE A 350 -20.68 -9.44 -23.93
C PHE A 350 -21.13 -9.95 -22.56
N ALA A 351 -22.40 -10.34 -22.42
CA ALA A 351 -22.91 -10.90 -21.18
C ALA A 351 -22.21 -12.19 -20.78
N ASP A 352 -22.02 -13.11 -21.75
CA ASP A 352 -21.29 -14.36 -21.52
C ASP A 352 -19.84 -14.07 -21.10
N TRP A 353 -19.17 -13.10 -21.73
CA TRP A 353 -17.83 -12.67 -21.35
C TRP A 353 -17.78 -12.10 -19.93
N ALA A 354 -18.68 -11.19 -19.57
CA ALA A 354 -18.73 -10.55 -18.25
C ALA A 354 -19.01 -11.57 -17.13
N VAL A 355 -19.94 -12.51 -17.37
CA VAL A 355 -20.27 -13.57 -16.41
C VAL A 355 -19.13 -14.57 -16.25
N LEU A 356 -18.37 -14.82 -17.32
CA LEU A 356 -17.24 -15.74 -17.31
C LEU A 356 -16.00 -15.15 -16.62
N LEU A 357 -15.65 -13.89 -16.93
CA LEU A 357 -14.42 -13.25 -16.44
C LEU A 357 -14.56 -12.65 -15.04
N GLY A 358 -15.74 -12.14 -14.69
CA GLY A 358 -15.99 -11.47 -13.41
C GLY A 358 -15.53 -12.25 -12.16
N PRO A 359 -15.82 -13.56 -12.03
CA PRO A 359 -15.39 -14.37 -10.90
C PRO A 359 -13.87 -14.53 -10.80
N VAL A 360 -13.17 -14.65 -11.94
CA VAL A 360 -11.70 -14.74 -12.00
C VAL A 360 -11.07 -13.43 -11.50
N GLY A 361 -11.58 -12.30 -11.98
CA GLY A 361 -11.18 -10.99 -11.45
C GLY A 361 -11.43 -10.88 -9.95
N TRP A 362 -12.56 -11.40 -9.46
CA TRP A 362 -12.89 -11.35 -8.04
C TRP A 362 -11.93 -12.14 -7.16
N ASP A 363 -11.49 -13.32 -7.63
CA ASP A 363 -10.54 -14.17 -6.90
C ASP A 363 -9.19 -13.46 -6.66
N PHE A 364 -8.74 -12.64 -7.61
CA PHE A 364 -7.57 -11.77 -7.44
C PHE A 364 -7.88 -10.48 -6.68
N TYR A 365 -8.88 -9.70 -7.12
CA TYR A 365 -9.14 -8.36 -6.60
C TYR A 365 -9.61 -8.34 -5.14
N GLY A 366 -10.33 -9.39 -4.71
CA GLY A 366 -10.82 -9.51 -3.35
C GLY A 366 -9.71 -9.47 -2.29
N PRO A 367 -8.81 -10.46 -2.26
CA PRO A 367 -7.79 -10.58 -1.22
C PRO A 367 -6.45 -9.90 -1.56
N ALA A 368 -6.08 -9.76 -2.84
CA ALA A 368 -4.70 -9.43 -3.21
C ALA A 368 -4.47 -7.96 -3.60
N MET A 369 -5.41 -7.33 -4.31
CA MET A 369 -5.12 -6.08 -5.05
C MET A 369 -4.60 -4.93 -4.20
N TYR A 370 -5.17 -4.73 -3.00
CA TYR A 370 -4.73 -3.64 -2.13
C TYR A 370 -3.27 -3.83 -1.69
N ASP A 371 -2.94 -5.02 -1.22
CA ASP A 371 -1.60 -5.39 -0.75
C ASP A 371 -0.60 -5.44 -1.89
N PHE A 372 -0.99 -6.01 -3.04
CA PHE A 372 -0.18 -6.02 -4.27
C PHE A 372 0.25 -4.61 -4.67
N ASN A 373 -0.67 -3.64 -4.57
CA ASN A 373 -0.42 -2.28 -5.03
C ASN A 373 0.25 -1.35 -3.99
N ASN A 374 0.08 -1.61 -2.69
CA ASN A 374 0.53 -0.72 -1.62
C ASN A 374 1.59 -1.30 -0.68
N SER A 375 2.07 -2.52 -0.92
CA SER A 375 3.08 -3.18 -0.07
C SER A 375 4.14 -3.92 -0.89
N ASP A 376 5.15 -4.44 -0.18
CA ASP A 376 6.18 -5.34 -0.72
C ASP A 376 5.94 -6.80 -0.36
N LYS A 377 4.74 -7.16 0.13
CA LYS A 377 4.44 -8.48 0.73
C LYS A 377 4.88 -9.68 -0.11
N LEU A 378 4.70 -9.64 -1.44
CA LEU A 378 5.13 -10.75 -2.31
C LEU A 378 6.66 -10.84 -2.44
N VAL A 379 7.33 -9.70 -2.56
CA VAL A 379 8.80 -9.61 -2.60
C VAL A 379 9.37 -10.07 -1.26
N ASP A 380 8.83 -9.55 -0.17
CA ASP A 380 9.18 -9.89 1.20
C ASP A 380 8.99 -11.39 1.45
N MET A 381 7.88 -11.98 1.00
CA MET A 381 7.62 -13.40 1.11
C MET A 381 8.69 -14.25 0.42
N VAL A 382 9.08 -13.89 -0.80
CA VAL A 382 10.15 -14.60 -1.54
C VAL A 382 11.50 -14.41 -0.83
N ALA A 383 11.84 -13.19 -0.42
CA ALA A 383 13.09 -12.90 0.29
C ALA A 383 13.21 -13.67 1.63
N ALA A 384 12.11 -13.75 2.38
CA ALA A 384 12.02 -14.49 3.64
C ALA A 384 11.90 -16.02 3.46
N ARG A 385 11.75 -16.50 2.21
CA ARG A 385 11.47 -17.90 1.88
C ARG A 385 10.22 -18.42 2.61
N ALA A 386 9.21 -17.57 2.71
CA ALA A 386 7.96 -17.90 3.37
C ALA A 386 7.07 -18.74 2.43
N ASP A 387 6.32 -19.67 3.03
CA ASP A 387 5.27 -20.41 2.33
C ASP A 387 4.16 -19.45 1.88
N PRO A 388 3.64 -19.57 0.63
CA PRO A 388 2.62 -18.65 0.14
C PRO A 388 1.26 -18.79 0.85
N GLY A 389 1.03 -19.87 1.61
CA GLY A 389 -0.19 -20.04 2.38
C GLY A 389 -1.44 -20.13 1.50
N LEU A 390 -1.39 -20.90 0.41
CA LEU A 390 -2.51 -21.12 -0.50
C LEU A 390 -3.79 -21.49 0.26
N GLY A 391 -4.89 -20.80 -0.02
CA GLY A 391 -6.19 -20.98 0.64
C GLY A 391 -6.28 -20.46 2.08
N LYS A 392 -5.20 -19.89 2.63
CA LYS A 392 -5.19 -19.26 3.95
C LYS A 392 -5.39 -17.75 3.82
N LYS A 393 -5.83 -17.11 4.91
CA LYS A 393 -6.01 -15.66 4.97
C LYS A 393 -4.75 -14.92 4.50
N GLY A 394 -4.90 -14.08 3.48
CA GLY A 394 -3.80 -13.37 2.83
C GLY A 394 -4.06 -13.19 1.34
N MET A 395 -3.05 -12.77 0.57
CA MET A 395 -3.19 -12.49 -0.86
C MET A 395 -3.58 -13.74 -1.69
N PHE A 396 -3.35 -14.94 -1.16
CA PHE A 396 -3.67 -16.22 -1.80
C PHE A 396 -4.95 -16.88 -1.24
N GLU A 397 -5.79 -16.15 -0.49
CA GLU A 397 -6.96 -16.71 0.22
C GLU A 397 -7.94 -17.45 -0.71
N TYR A 398 -8.12 -16.96 -1.93
CA TYR A 398 -9.04 -17.57 -2.91
C TYR A 398 -8.36 -18.53 -3.89
N PHE A 399 -7.07 -18.81 -3.69
CA PHE A 399 -6.29 -19.77 -4.46
C PHE A 399 -5.84 -20.93 -3.56
N PRO A 400 -6.70 -21.93 -3.27
CA PRO A 400 -6.36 -23.03 -2.37
C PRO A 400 -5.29 -23.98 -2.92
N THR A 401 -5.09 -24.02 -4.24
CA THR A 401 -4.14 -24.93 -4.91
C THR A 401 -3.52 -24.27 -6.13
N MET A 402 -2.38 -24.81 -6.60
CA MET A 402 -1.80 -24.40 -7.88
C MET A 402 -2.75 -24.68 -9.07
N GLN A 403 -3.50 -25.78 -9.01
CA GLN A 403 -4.50 -26.15 -10.01
C GLN A 403 -5.60 -25.09 -10.16
N ARG A 404 -5.99 -24.40 -9.07
CA ARG A 404 -6.97 -23.32 -9.14
C ARG A 404 -6.54 -22.21 -10.10
N PHE A 405 -5.24 -21.86 -10.11
CA PHE A 405 -4.74 -20.89 -11.08
C PHE A 405 -4.90 -21.38 -12.53
N ASP A 406 -4.62 -22.66 -12.79
CA ASP A 406 -4.76 -23.22 -14.14
C ASP A 406 -6.21 -23.21 -14.63
N GLU A 407 -7.15 -23.52 -13.74
CA GLU A 407 -8.58 -23.43 -14.03
C GLU A 407 -9.00 -22.00 -14.40
N GLU A 408 -8.55 -21.01 -13.63
CA GLU A 408 -8.84 -19.59 -13.91
C GLU A 408 -8.18 -19.09 -15.19
N LEU A 409 -6.96 -19.53 -15.49
CA LEU A 409 -6.29 -19.17 -16.75
C LEU A 409 -7.00 -19.79 -17.96
N ALA A 410 -7.51 -21.02 -17.85
CA ALA A 410 -8.34 -21.62 -18.90
C ALA A 410 -9.67 -20.86 -19.10
N VAL A 411 -10.23 -20.28 -18.03
CA VAL A 411 -11.39 -19.37 -18.12
C VAL A 411 -11.02 -18.07 -18.85
N CYS A 412 -9.87 -17.47 -18.52
CA CYS A 412 -9.36 -16.29 -19.24
C CYS A 412 -9.17 -16.55 -20.74
N GLU A 413 -8.68 -17.72 -21.13
CA GLU A 413 -8.54 -18.10 -22.55
C GLU A 413 -9.89 -18.16 -23.27
N LYS A 414 -10.92 -18.72 -22.63
CA LYS A 414 -12.29 -18.74 -23.16
C LYS A 414 -12.85 -17.32 -23.27
N ALA A 415 -12.70 -16.49 -22.23
CA ALA A 415 -13.12 -15.09 -22.24
C ALA A 415 -12.42 -14.30 -23.35
N MET A 416 -11.13 -14.53 -23.57
CA MET A 416 -10.34 -13.88 -24.62
C MET A 416 -10.86 -14.19 -26.02
N LYS A 417 -11.33 -15.43 -26.28
CA LYS A 417 -11.96 -15.79 -27.56
C LYS A 417 -13.24 -14.98 -27.80
N ILE A 418 -14.06 -14.79 -26.75
CA ILE A 418 -15.28 -13.99 -26.83
C ILE A 418 -14.94 -12.51 -27.04
N ALA A 419 -14.00 -11.95 -26.27
CA ALA A 419 -13.55 -10.56 -26.39
C ALA A 419 -13.02 -10.25 -27.80
N LYS A 420 -12.21 -11.14 -28.39
CA LYS A 420 -11.73 -11.00 -29.76
C LYS A 420 -12.86 -11.04 -30.80
N ARG A 421 -13.87 -11.90 -30.61
CA ARG A 421 -15.06 -11.96 -31.48
C ARG A 421 -15.91 -10.70 -31.39
N LEU A 422 -16.07 -10.15 -30.20
CA LEU A 422 -16.75 -8.87 -29.96
C LEU A 422 -16.06 -7.74 -30.73
N GLY A 423 -14.73 -7.75 -30.73
CA GLY A 423 -13.92 -6.70 -31.35
C GLY A 423 -13.86 -5.41 -30.51
N ASP A 424 -14.32 -5.48 -29.25
CA ASP A 424 -14.27 -4.36 -28.32
C ASP A 424 -12.89 -4.26 -27.63
N PRO A 425 -12.13 -3.17 -27.82
CA PRO A 425 -10.79 -3.04 -27.24
C PRO A 425 -10.76 -3.11 -25.71
N ALA A 426 -11.81 -2.65 -25.02
CA ALA A 426 -11.85 -2.62 -23.56
C ALA A 426 -11.96 -4.05 -23.00
N THR A 427 -12.84 -4.89 -23.55
CA THR A 427 -12.97 -6.31 -23.14
C THR A 427 -11.69 -7.11 -23.35
N ILE A 428 -10.99 -6.89 -24.47
CA ILE A 428 -9.70 -7.54 -24.77
C ILE A 428 -8.65 -7.11 -23.75
N ALA A 429 -8.55 -5.81 -23.49
CA ALA A 429 -7.58 -5.26 -22.56
C ALA A 429 -7.84 -5.72 -21.12
N GLU A 430 -9.09 -5.69 -20.66
CA GLU A 430 -9.48 -6.19 -19.34
C GLU A 430 -9.15 -7.67 -19.17
N THR A 431 -9.47 -8.51 -20.16
CA THR A 431 -9.14 -9.94 -20.10
C THR A 431 -7.64 -10.16 -19.96
N ARG A 432 -6.81 -9.39 -20.69
CA ARG A 432 -5.34 -9.45 -20.58
C ARG A 432 -4.83 -9.06 -19.20
N VAL A 433 -5.43 -8.03 -18.59
CA VAL A 433 -5.04 -7.55 -17.26
C VAL A 433 -5.36 -8.59 -16.20
N ILE A 434 -6.58 -9.13 -16.18
CA ILE A 434 -6.98 -10.14 -15.21
C ILE A 434 -6.15 -11.42 -15.38
N GLU A 435 -6.00 -11.90 -16.62
CA GLU A 435 -5.13 -13.04 -16.92
C GLU A 435 -3.69 -12.78 -16.45
N GLY A 436 -3.15 -11.59 -16.73
CA GLY A 436 -1.81 -11.19 -16.32
C GLY A 436 -1.62 -11.23 -14.80
N TYR A 437 -2.55 -10.68 -14.03
CA TYR A 437 -2.52 -10.74 -12.58
C TYR A 437 -2.59 -12.17 -12.03
N VAL A 438 -3.48 -13.01 -12.58
CA VAL A 438 -3.58 -14.43 -12.18
C VAL A 438 -2.29 -15.18 -12.51
N ARG A 439 -1.69 -14.97 -13.69
CA ARG A 439 -0.38 -15.55 -14.06
C ARG A 439 0.73 -15.08 -13.12
N MET A 440 0.79 -13.79 -12.80
CA MET A 440 1.77 -13.26 -11.85
C MET A 440 1.63 -13.97 -10.49
N MET A 441 0.43 -14.04 -9.94
CA MET A 441 0.20 -14.72 -8.65
C MET A 441 0.57 -16.19 -8.70
N LYS A 442 0.24 -16.90 -9.79
CA LYS A 442 0.64 -18.30 -10.00
C LYS A 442 2.15 -18.48 -9.96
N GLU A 443 2.89 -17.70 -10.74
CA GLU A 443 4.35 -17.84 -10.80
C GLU A 443 5.02 -17.45 -9.48
N VAL A 444 4.51 -16.43 -8.79
CA VAL A 444 5.00 -16.08 -7.44
C VAL A 444 4.72 -17.20 -6.43
N ALA A 445 3.54 -17.79 -6.44
CA ALA A 445 3.21 -18.94 -5.58
C ALA A 445 4.13 -20.14 -5.87
N PHE A 446 4.38 -20.43 -7.14
CA PHE A 446 5.30 -21.50 -7.55
C PHE A 446 6.71 -21.23 -7.03
N ILE A 447 7.27 -20.04 -7.31
CA ILE A 447 8.60 -19.63 -6.86
C ILE A 447 8.71 -19.76 -5.33
N ALA A 448 7.76 -19.18 -4.60
CA ALA A 448 7.76 -19.20 -3.13
C ALA A 448 7.70 -20.63 -2.57
N THR A 449 6.91 -21.51 -3.19
CA THR A 449 6.82 -22.93 -2.80
C THR A 449 8.14 -23.67 -3.02
N GLN A 450 8.82 -23.43 -4.15
CA GLN A 450 10.10 -24.08 -4.45
C GLN A 450 11.17 -23.69 -3.43
N ILE A 451 11.23 -22.42 -3.01
CA ILE A 451 12.30 -21.92 -2.15
C ILE A 451 11.99 -22.03 -0.64
N SER A 452 10.73 -22.16 -0.24
CA SER A 452 10.34 -22.20 1.18
C SER A 452 10.73 -23.49 1.89
N SER A 453 10.86 -24.58 1.11
CA SER A 453 11.07 -25.93 1.63
C SER A 453 12.53 -26.38 1.62
N VAL A 454 13.44 -25.62 1.00
CA VAL A 454 14.82 -26.05 0.73
C VAL A 454 15.88 -25.04 1.19
N ALA A 455 17.06 -25.55 1.56
CA ALA A 455 18.22 -24.73 1.89
C ALA A 455 18.86 -24.10 0.64
N THR A 456 19.01 -24.94 -0.38
CA THR A 456 19.65 -24.69 -1.66
C THR A 456 18.87 -25.42 -2.74
N LEU A 457 18.74 -24.81 -3.92
CA LEU A 457 18.13 -25.45 -5.08
C LEU A 457 19.16 -26.29 -5.83
N THR A 458 18.76 -27.47 -6.31
CA THR A 458 19.54 -28.19 -7.35
C THR A 458 19.58 -27.37 -8.63
N TYR A 459 20.48 -27.68 -9.57
CA TYR A 459 20.51 -26.98 -10.85
C TYR A 459 19.16 -27.07 -11.59
N ASP A 460 18.54 -28.24 -11.64
CA ASP A 460 17.23 -28.42 -12.28
C ASP A 460 16.14 -27.58 -11.61
N GLN A 461 16.11 -27.54 -10.28
CA GLN A 461 15.19 -26.67 -9.55
C GLN A 461 15.46 -25.18 -9.82
N ARG A 462 16.73 -24.79 -9.99
CA ARG A 462 17.07 -23.42 -10.41
C ARG A 462 16.58 -23.13 -11.82
N VAL A 463 16.61 -24.10 -12.73
CA VAL A 463 16.08 -23.94 -14.08
C VAL A 463 14.58 -23.69 -14.01
N ASP A 464 13.83 -24.49 -13.23
CA ASP A 464 12.40 -24.31 -13.04
C ASP A 464 12.04 -22.93 -12.46
N VAL A 465 12.79 -22.48 -11.45
CA VAL A 465 12.60 -21.17 -10.81
C VAL A 465 12.99 -20.02 -11.76
N GLN A 466 14.05 -20.18 -12.55
CA GLN A 466 14.46 -19.19 -13.56
C GLN A 466 13.41 -19.07 -14.68
N ASP A 467 12.83 -20.17 -15.10
CA ASP A 467 11.74 -20.20 -16.06
C ASP A 467 10.46 -19.58 -15.49
N ALA A 468 10.15 -19.84 -14.22
CA ALA A 468 9.04 -19.19 -13.52
C ALA A 468 9.25 -17.67 -13.40
N LEU A 469 10.48 -17.20 -13.12
CA LEU A 469 10.80 -15.78 -13.11
C LEU A 469 10.64 -15.14 -14.51
N THR A 470 11.04 -15.86 -15.56
CA THR A 470 10.83 -15.45 -16.96
C THR A 470 9.33 -15.29 -17.27
N ARG A 471 8.50 -16.27 -16.87
CA ARG A 471 7.03 -16.21 -17.03
C ARG A 471 6.40 -15.10 -16.21
N LEU A 472 6.86 -14.89 -14.98
CA LEU A 472 6.43 -13.78 -14.11
C LEU A 472 6.69 -12.43 -14.78
N GLY A 473 7.88 -12.24 -15.35
CA GLY A 473 8.22 -11.03 -16.08
C GLY A 473 7.34 -10.80 -17.31
N GLY A 474 7.12 -11.84 -18.12
CA GLY A 474 6.19 -11.79 -19.26
C GLY A 474 4.76 -11.43 -18.84
N ALA A 475 4.25 -12.01 -17.75
CA ALA A 475 2.94 -11.70 -17.19
C ALA A 475 2.85 -10.24 -16.68
N GLY A 476 3.90 -9.73 -16.05
CA GLY A 476 3.96 -8.34 -15.62
C GLY A 476 3.94 -7.35 -16.79
N ILE A 477 4.66 -7.65 -17.88
CA ILE A 477 4.63 -6.84 -19.11
C ILE A 477 3.23 -6.86 -19.73
N GLN A 478 2.62 -8.06 -19.88
CA GLN A 478 1.23 -8.19 -20.34
C GLN A 478 0.26 -7.33 -19.53
N THR A 479 0.41 -7.34 -18.19
CA THR A 479 -0.49 -6.61 -17.30
C THR A 479 -0.35 -5.10 -17.48
N VAL A 480 0.89 -4.59 -17.54
CA VAL A 480 1.17 -3.16 -17.79
C VAL A 480 0.57 -2.73 -19.13
N ASP A 481 0.76 -3.52 -20.18
CA ASP A 481 0.26 -3.19 -21.52
C ASP A 481 -1.27 -3.26 -21.59
N GLY A 482 -1.86 -4.27 -20.97
CA GLY A 482 -3.31 -4.39 -20.83
C GLY A 482 -3.91 -3.18 -20.14
N LEU A 483 -3.30 -2.70 -19.06
CA LEU A 483 -3.72 -1.49 -18.35
C LEU A 483 -3.65 -0.24 -19.24
N GLU A 484 -2.54 -0.07 -19.98
CA GLU A 484 -2.40 1.06 -20.90
C GLU A 484 -3.40 1.01 -22.06
N GLN A 485 -3.64 -0.17 -22.62
CA GLN A 485 -4.63 -0.36 -23.68
C GLN A 485 -6.05 -0.11 -23.17
N TRP A 486 -6.36 -0.60 -21.97
CA TRP A 486 -7.65 -0.38 -21.34
C TRP A 486 -7.89 1.12 -21.13
N ILE A 487 -6.95 1.84 -20.51
CA ILE A 487 -7.09 3.30 -20.31
C ILE A 487 -7.26 4.04 -21.65
N ARG A 488 -6.55 3.63 -22.72
CA ARG A 488 -6.71 4.24 -24.06
C ARG A 488 -8.06 3.93 -24.71
N SER A 489 -8.71 2.84 -24.32
CA SER A 489 -10.03 2.45 -24.84
C SER A 489 -11.19 3.19 -24.19
N LEU A 490 -10.96 3.86 -23.05
CA LEU A 490 -12.02 4.57 -22.33
C LEU A 490 -12.37 5.93 -22.98
N PRO A 491 -13.66 6.31 -23.04
CA PRO A 491 -14.08 7.60 -23.58
C PRO A 491 -13.61 8.77 -22.71
N ASP A 492 -13.26 9.88 -23.37
CA ASP A 492 -12.84 11.19 -22.81
C ASP A 492 -12.39 11.21 -21.33
N LEU A 493 -11.09 11.01 -21.12
CA LEU A 493 -10.45 11.13 -19.80
C LEU A 493 -10.03 12.57 -19.45
N THR A 494 -10.56 13.62 -20.10
CA THR A 494 -10.19 15.01 -19.77
C THR A 494 -10.55 15.39 -18.33
N VAL A 495 -11.64 14.84 -17.77
CA VAL A 495 -12.01 14.99 -16.35
C VAL A 495 -10.96 14.32 -15.43
N TYR A 496 -10.39 13.18 -15.86
CA TYR A 496 -9.30 12.49 -15.17
C TYR A 496 -7.98 13.29 -15.14
N LYS A 497 -7.75 14.18 -16.13
CA LYS A 497 -6.52 15.00 -16.19
C LYS A 497 -6.41 16.03 -15.04
N LYS A 498 -7.51 16.38 -14.36
CA LYS A 498 -7.51 17.29 -13.19
C LYS A 498 -7.29 16.56 -11.86
N GLY A 499 -7.55 15.25 -11.79
CA GLY A 499 -7.31 14.40 -10.63
C GLY A 499 -5.85 13.95 -10.52
N LYS A 500 -5.35 13.71 -9.31
CA LYS A 500 -3.96 13.26 -9.08
C LYS A 500 -3.69 11.97 -9.87
N LYS A 501 -2.92 12.05 -10.97
CA LYS A 501 -2.37 10.95 -11.80
C LYS A 501 -1.59 9.85 -11.03
N ASN A 502 -1.65 9.85 -9.70
CA ASN A 502 -0.83 9.07 -8.79
C ASN A 502 -1.25 7.59 -8.68
N ARG A 503 -2.53 7.23 -8.48
CA ARG A 503 -2.87 5.80 -8.23
C ARG A 503 -2.71 4.90 -9.46
N TYR A 504 -3.03 5.39 -10.67
CA TYR A 504 -2.76 4.61 -11.89
C TYR A 504 -1.26 4.42 -12.12
N SER A 505 -0.45 5.48 -11.97
CA SER A 505 1.01 5.35 -12.03
C SER A 505 1.57 4.43 -10.94
N ARG A 506 0.99 4.42 -9.74
CA ARG A 506 1.31 3.43 -8.70
C ARG A 506 0.94 2.01 -9.10
N THR A 507 -0.22 1.82 -9.74
CA THR A 507 -0.67 0.51 -10.26
C THR A 507 0.36 -0.05 -11.23
N LEU A 508 0.78 0.75 -12.22
CA LEU A 508 1.85 0.35 -13.15
C LEU A 508 3.18 0.06 -12.43
N ALA A 509 3.58 0.92 -11.48
CA ALA A 509 4.83 0.75 -10.76
C ALA A 509 4.84 -0.49 -9.85
N SER A 510 3.71 -0.86 -9.25
CA SER A 510 3.60 -2.05 -8.37
C SER A 510 3.89 -3.35 -9.12
N ILE A 511 3.51 -3.43 -10.40
CA ILE A 511 3.74 -4.60 -11.25
C ILE A 511 5.24 -4.79 -11.49
N SER A 512 5.94 -3.75 -11.98
CA SER A 512 7.39 -3.85 -12.23
C SER A 512 8.18 -4.00 -10.93
N LYS A 513 7.75 -3.35 -9.84
CA LYS A 513 8.33 -3.51 -8.51
C LYS A 513 8.25 -4.96 -8.02
N THR A 514 7.11 -5.62 -8.22
CA THR A 514 6.94 -7.03 -7.85
C THR A 514 7.87 -7.93 -8.65
N VAL A 515 7.93 -7.77 -9.98
CA VAL A 515 8.82 -8.60 -10.82
C VAL A 515 10.29 -8.40 -10.45
N TYR A 516 10.76 -7.15 -10.39
CA TYR A 516 12.17 -6.88 -10.10
C TYR A 516 12.54 -7.17 -8.65
N GLY A 517 11.67 -6.88 -7.69
CA GLY A 517 11.92 -7.22 -6.29
C GLY A 517 12.04 -8.73 -6.08
N ILE A 518 11.19 -9.53 -6.74
CA ILE A 518 11.29 -11.00 -6.69
C ILE A 518 12.55 -11.49 -7.41
N SER A 519 12.87 -10.92 -8.57
CA SER A 519 14.13 -11.18 -9.28
C SER A 519 15.34 -10.98 -8.37
N ASP A 520 15.40 -9.85 -7.67
CA ASP A 520 16.51 -9.52 -6.76
C ASP A 520 16.54 -10.48 -5.55
N ALA A 521 15.38 -10.82 -5.00
CA ALA A 521 15.26 -11.78 -3.91
C ALA A 521 15.72 -13.20 -4.28
N LEU A 522 15.71 -13.54 -5.58
CA LEU A 522 16.14 -14.86 -6.09
C LEU A 522 17.63 -14.95 -6.42
N ALA A 523 18.34 -13.82 -6.51
CA ALA A 523 19.78 -13.79 -6.78
C ALA A 523 20.65 -14.71 -5.88
N PRO A 524 20.33 -14.92 -4.58
CA PRO A 524 21.11 -15.80 -3.70
C PRO A 524 20.98 -17.28 -4.05
N PHE A 525 19.94 -17.66 -4.79
CA PHE A 525 19.71 -19.02 -5.23
C PHE A 525 20.37 -19.31 -6.58
N GLY A 526 21.24 -18.43 -7.08
CA GLY A 526 21.86 -18.59 -8.40
C GLY A 526 20.90 -18.32 -9.55
N ILE A 527 19.76 -17.69 -9.30
CA ILE A 527 18.86 -17.23 -10.35
C ILE A 527 19.41 -15.91 -10.90
N ARG A 528 19.49 -15.80 -12.22
CA ARG A 528 19.88 -14.56 -12.91
C ARG A 528 18.70 -13.59 -12.89
N GLY A 529 19.02 -12.33 -12.62
CA GLY A 529 18.01 -11.28 -12.55
C GLY A 529 17.24 -11.14 -13.85
N TYR A 530 15.94 -10.87 -13.73
CA TYR A 530 15.09 -10.58 -14.87
C TYR A 530 15.52 -9.27 -15.53
N ALA A 531 15.62 -9.26 -16.85
CA ALA A 531 16.00 -8.09 -17.63
C ALA A 531 14.96 -7.85 -18.72
N SER A 532 14.45 -6.61 -18.80
CA SER A 532 13.49 -6.22 -19.82
C SER A 532 13.55 -4.72 -20.08
N SER A 533 13.57 -4.37 -21.36
CA SER A 533 13.45 -2.97 -21.80
C SER A 533 12.07 -2.39 -21.56
N TYR A 534 11.02 -3.22 -21.44
CA TYR A 534 9.63 -2.76 -21.44
C TYR A 534 9.15 -2.24 -20.09
N PHE A 535 9.78 -2.67 -18.99
CA PHE A 535 9.55 -2.03 -17.71
C PHE A 535 10.32 -0.73 -17.58
N ARG A 536 9.66 0.27 -17.00
CA ARG A 536 10.30 1.54 -16.66
C ARG A 536 11.34 1.33 -15.57
N LYS A 537 12.62 1.58 -15.90
CA LYS A 537 13.75 1.47 -14.99
C LYS A 537 14.42 2.83 -14.81
N LYS A 538 14.94 3.10 -13.61
CA LYS A 538 15.80 4.25 -13.36
C LYS A 538 17.14 3.99 -14.04
N VAL A 539 17.52 4.86 -14.96
CA VAL A 539 18.78 4.77 -15.73
C VAL A 539 19.78 5.86 -15.36
N GLY A 540 19.31 6.91 -14.69
CA GLY A 540 20.15 8.02 -14.29
C GLY A 540 19.53 8.83 -13.16
N ALA A 541 20.28 9.83 -12.69
CA ALA A 541 19.83 10.82 -11.73
C ALA A 541 20.63 12.10 -11.92
N TRP A 542 20.08 13.21 -11.43
CA TRP A 542 20.79 14.47 -11.27
C TRP A 542 20.69 14.94 -9.83
N LYS A 543 21.67 15.75 -9.42
CA LYS A 543 21.77 16.35 -8.10
C LYS A 543 22.38 17.76 -8.22
N SER A 544 22.21 18.58 -7.20
CA SER A 544 22.60 20.00 -7.24
C SER A 544 24.08 20.19 -7.55
N GLU A 545 24.91 19.25 -7.10
CA GLU A 545 26.35 19.24 -7.30
C GLU A 545 26.73 19.15 -8.78
N ASN A 546 25.84 18.63 -9.64
CA ASN A 546 26.08 18.62 -11.09
C ASN A 546 26.09 20.03 -11.70
N PHE A 547 25.51 21.01 -11.02
CA PHE A 547 25.32 22.38 -11.51
C PHE A 547 26.16 23.43 -10.76
N ASN A 548 27.18 22.99 -10.02
CA ASN A 548 28.02 23.90 -9.24
C ASN A 548 28.89 24.80 -10.13
N GLU A 549 29.42 24.26 -11.23
CA GLU A 549 30.29 24.98 -12.16
C GLU A 549 29.49 25.63 -13.29
N ASN A 550 28.57 24.87 -13.90
CA ASN A 550 27.73 25.33 -14.99
C ASN A 550 26.27 24.97 -14.73
N ALA A 551 25.36 25.94 -14.85
CA ALA A 551 23.93 25.69 -14.67
C ALA A 551 23.37 24.75 -15.74
N ARG A 552 23.90 24.81 -16.97
CA ARG A 552 23.56 23.93 -18.10
C ARG A 552 24.72 23.00 -18.41
N ILE A 553 24.44 21.69 -18.48
CA ILE A 553 25.42 20.64 -18.71
C ILE A 553 24.90 19.62 -19.74
N THR A 554 25.83 18.92 -20.37
CA THR A 554 25.54 17.64 -21.05
C THR A 554 25.98 16.51 -20.15
N THR A 555 25.11 15.53 -19.95
CA THR A 555 25.35 14.38 -19.08
C THR A 555 25.05 13.08 -19.80
N THR A 556 25.76 12.02 -19.41
CA THR A 556 25.73 10.71 -20.06
C THR A 556 25.49 9.63 -19.02
N TRP A 557 24.56 8.72 -19.31
CA TRP A 557 24.27 7.54 -18.49
C TRP A 557 24.40 6.27 -19.32
N ASP A 558 25.04 5.23 -18.80
CA ASP A 558 25.06 3.91 -19.44
C ASP A 558 23.69 3.24 -19.30
N VAL A 559 23.09 2.92 -20.46
CA VAL A 559 21.77 2.29 -20.57
C VAL A 559 21.81 0.94 -21.26
N THR A 560 23.00 0.35 -21.43
CA THR A 560 23.21 -0.95 -22.10
C THR A 560 22.28 -2.03 -21.55
N ASN A 561 22.16 -2.12 -20.22
CA ASN A 561 21.29 -3.10 -19.55
C ASN A 561 19.78 -2.80 -19.62
N GLN A 562 19.40 -1.67 -20.24
CA GLN A 562 18.02 -1.28 -20.52
C GLN A 562 17.68 -1.35 -22.01
N VAL A 563 18.68 -1.39 -22.89
CA VAL A 563 18.52 -1.45 -24.35
C VAL A 563 18.76 -2.89 -24.81
N LEU A 564 17.71 -3.70 -24.76
CA LEU A 564 17.75 -5.15 -25.03
C LEU A 564 16.94 -5.55 -26.26
N VAL A 565 16.20 -4.59 -26.84
CA VAL A 565 15.33 -4.79 -28.00
C VAL A 565 15.41 -3.59 -28.94
N THR A 566 15.08 -3.80 -30.20
CA THR A 566 14.80 -2.71 -31.14
C THR A 566 13.43 -2.09 -30.85
N GLY A 567 13.21 -0.88 -31.37
CA GLY A 567 11.94 -0.15 -31.23
C GLY A 567 12.12 1.23 -30.64
N VAL A 568 11.04 1.79 -30.13
CA VAL A 568 11.01 3.18 -29.65
C VAL A 568 11.17 3.22 -28.13
N TYR A 569 12.10 4.01 -27.63
CA TYR A 569 12.31 4.21 -26.19
C TYR A 569 11.71 5.53 -25.70
N GLU A 570 11.08 5.50 -24.54
CA GLU A 570 10.56 6.66 -23.83
C GLU A 570 11.48 6.98 -22.64
N VAL A 571 11.99 8.21 -22.58
CA VAL A 571 12.84 8.72 -21.49
C VAL A 571 12.07 9.79 -20.73
N THR A 572 11.98 9.67 -19.41
CA THR A 572 11.25 10.60 -18.54
C THR A 572 12.17 11.18 -17.47
N PHE A 573 12.24 12.51 -17.42
CA PHE A 573 12.92 13.24 -16.35
C PHE A 573 11.94 13.57 -15.23
N LYS A 574 12.20 13.11 -14.00
CA LYS A 574 11.27 13.29 -12.88
C LYS A 574 11.93 14.02 -11.71
N ASN A 575 11.50 15.26 -11.47
CA ASN A 575 11.99 16.04 -10.34
C ASN A 575 11.60 15.40 -8.98
N GLY A 576 12.56 15.36 -8.06
CA GLY A 576 12.42 14.89 -6.68
C GLY A 576 12.74 15.96 -5.64
N SER A 577 12.70 17.24 -6.00
CA SER A 577 13.27 18.32 -5.19
C SER A 577 12.56 19.67 -5.32
N HIS A 578 13.15 20.71 -4.72
CA HIS A 578 12.57 22.05 -4.63
C HIS A 578 12.71 22.82 -5.94
N TYR A 579 13.89 22.77 -6.54
CA TYR A 579 14.16 23.40 -7.82
C TYR A 579 13.73 22.48 -8.97
N GLY A 580 13.33 23.08 -10.08
CA GLY A 580 13.02 22.36 -11.32
C GLY A 580 14.29 21.97 -12.10
N LEU A 581 14.07 21.27 -13.19
CA LEU A 581 15.05 20.97 -14.23
C LEU A 581 14.44 21.35 -15.58
N ASP A 582 15.16 22.14 -16.37
CA ASP A 582 14.87 22.34 -17.78
C ASP A 582 15.69 21.33 -18.60
N THR A 583 15.08 20.72 -19.60
CA THR A 583 15.72 19.72 -20.49
C THR A 583 15.61 20.20 -21.93
N PHE A 584 16.64 20.01 -22.74
CA PHE A 584 16.68 20.57 -24.11
C PHE A 584 16.78 19.49 -25.20
N ARG A 585 17.45 18.39 -24.87
CA ARG A 585 17.58 17.22 -25.76
C ARG A 585 17.83 15.95 -24.96
N ALA A 586 17.43 14.83 -25.54
CA ALA A 586 17.89 13.51 -25.16
C ALA A 586 18.31 12.75 -26.42
N ALA A 587 19.41 12.01 -26.35
CA ALA A 587 19.92 11.19 -27.44
C ALA A 587 20.27 9.79 -26.95
N LEU A 588 19.91 8.78 -27.74
CA LEU A 588 20.42 7.42 -27.59
C LEU A 588 21.70 7.32 -28.40
N ALA A 589 22.82 7.02 -27.74
CA ALA A 589 24.12 6.83 -28.36
C ALA A 589 24.63 5.41 -28.15
N SER A 590 25.61 5.00 -28.94
CA SER A 590 26.34 3.75 -28.75
C SER A 590 27.84 3.98 -28.80
N ALA A 591 28.61 3.07 -28.20
CA ALA A 591 30.06 3.04 -28.33
C ALA A 591 30.56 1.58 -28.36
N PRO A 592 31.73 1.31 -28.98
CA PRO A 592 32.41 0.03 -28.83
C PRO A 592 32.66 -0.31 -27.36
N ALA A 593 32.52 -1.58 -26.99
CA ALA A 593 32.65 -2.02 -25.60
C ALA A 593 34.01 -1.67 -24.96
N ASP A 594 35.07 -1.67 -25.76
CA ASP A 594 36.45 -1.35 -25.40
C ASP A 594 36.75 0.16 -25.39
N ARG A 595 35.89 0.99 -25.99
CA ARG A 595 36.06 2.45 -26.13
C ARG A 595 34.77 3.18 -25.77
N PRO A 596 34.31 3.14 -24.51
CA PRO A 596 33.02 3.68 -24.09
C PRO A 596 32.87 5.20 -24.27
N ASP A 597 33.98 5.93 -24.42
CA ASP A 597 33.97 7.39 -24.60
C ASP A 597 33.73 7.82 -26.07
N GLN A 598 33.83 6.89 -27.03
CA GLN A 598 33.62 7.18 -28.46
C GLN A 598 32.14 7.02 -28.84
N LEU A 599 31.32 7.95 -28.37
CA LEU A 599 29.87 7.93 -28.57
C LEU A 599 29.49 8.27 -30.03
N THR A 600 28.61 7.45 -30.60
CA THR A 600 27.89 7.69 -31.86
C THR A 600 26.41 7.83 -31.55
N GLU A 601 25.84 9.01 -31.80
CA GLU A 601 24.40 9.24 -31.61
C GLU A 601 23.59 8.48 -32.66
N LEU A 602 22.68 7.63 -32.19
CA LEU A 602 21.81 6.79 -33.01
C LEU A 602 20.44 7.43 -33.23
N SER A 603 19.95 8.16 -32.22
CA SER A 603 18.65 8.80 -32.24
C SER A 603 18.62 10.00 -31.29
N ILE A 604 17.93 11.06 -31.68
CA ILE A 604 17.89 12.33 -30.96
C ILE A 604 16.45 12.84 -30.94
N ASP A 605 16.00 13.31 -29.79
CA ASP A 605 14.76 14.09 -29.62
C ASP A 605 15.12 15.45 -29.01
N GLU A 606 14.88 16.51 -29.78
CA GLU A 606 15.21 17.90 -29.42
C GLU A 606 13.93 18.70 -29.17
N HIS A 607 13.61 18.91 -27.90
CA HIS A 607 12.57 19.84 -27.49
C HIS A 607 12.80 20.34 -26.07
N LYS A 608 12.29 21.54 -25.78
CA LYS A 608 12.35 22.10 -24.43
C LYS A 608 11.32 21.43 -23.51
N GLY A 609 11.83 20.67 -22.55
CA GLY A 609 11.10 20.10 -21.44
C GLY A 609 11.36 20.82 -20.13
N GLN A 610 10.45 20.62 -19.17
CA GLN A 610 10.55 21.15 -17.82
C GLN A 610 9.92 20.18 -16.81
N THR A 611 10.62 19.88 -15.72
CA THR A 611 10.08 19.14 -14.57
C THR A 611 10.33 19.87 -13.25
N ALA A 612 9.28 20.06 -12.45
CA ALA A 612 9.32 20.78 -11.18
C ALA A 612 8.28 20.20 -10.19
N TYR A 613 8.27 20.69 -8.94
CA TYR A 613 7.30 20.24 -7.94
C TYR A 613 5.87 20.56 -8.39
N ARG A 614 5.09 19.52 -8.75
CA ARG A 614 3.70 19.55 -9.25
C ARG A 614 3.49 20.11 -10.66
N THR A 615 4.55 20.48 -11.36
CA THR A 615 4.47 21.05 -12.71
C THR A 615 5.46 20.32 -13.62
N ASN A 616 4.95 19.66 -14.67
CA ASN A 616 5.77 19.05 -15.70
C ASN A 616 5.24 19.47 -17.08
N LYS A 617 6.12 19.85 -18.00
CA LYS A 617 5.80 20.21 -19.39
C LYS A 617 6.80 19.53 -20.31
N ALA A 618 6.34 18.81 -21.34
CA ALA A 618 7.19 18.17 -22.35
C ALA A 618 8.47 17.51 -21.79
N HIS A 619 8.35 16.75 -20.69
CA HIS A 619 9.47 16.16 -19.95
C HIS A 619 9.75 14.71 -20.35
N ILE A 620 9.19 14.29 -21.49
CA ILE A 620 9.23 12.93 -22.02
C ILE A 620 9.79 12.99 -23.43
N TYR A 621 10.86 12.24 -23.66
CA TYR A 621 11.59 12.18 -24.92
C TYR A 621 11.46 10.79 -25.55
N THR A 622 11.46 10.72 -26.88
CA THR A 622 11.19 9.51 -27.67
C THR A 622 12.35 9.19 -28.60
N LEU A 623 13.01 8.04 -28.40
CA LEU A 623 14.26 7.65 -29.07
C LEU A 623 14.08 6.33 -29.83
N PRO A 624 13.86 6.33 -31.17
CA PRO A 624 13.87 5.11 -31.99
C PRO A 624 15.24 4.42 -32.05
N LEU A 625 15.23 3.08 -32.09
CA LEU A 625 16.39 2.23 -32.32
C LEU A 625 16.02 1.13 -33.34
N ASP A 626 16.55 1.24 -34.55
CA ASP A 626 16.20 0.33 -35.65
C ASP A 626 16.96 -1.01 -35.59
N ARG A 627 18.20 -1.00 -35.09
CA ARG A 627 19.05 -2.18 -35.00
C ARG A 627 19.74 -2.25 -33.64
N LEU A 628 19.68 -3.43 -33.03
CA LEU A 628 20.42 -3.76 -31.82
C LEU A 628 21.69 -4.54 -32.21
N ASP A 629 22.84 -4.11 -31.70
CA ASP A 629 24.12 -4.80 -31.84
C ASP A 629 24.60 -5.24 -30.43
N PRO A 630 24.60 -6.55 -30.14
CA PRO A 630 25.05 -7.06 -28.85
C PRO A 630 26.52 -6.76 -28.51
N GLY A 631 27.35 -6.37 -29.48
CA GLY A 631 28.75 -5.99 -29.28
C GLY A 631 28.97 -4.54 -28.86
N LEU A 632 27.92 -3.71 -28.85
CA LEU A 632 27.98 -2.30 -28.48
C LEU A 632 27.46 -2.05 -27.06
N ARG A 633 27.98 -0.99 -26.44
CA ARG A 633 27.38 -0.37 -25.25
C ARG A 633 26.47 0.76 -25.70
N TYR A 634 25.40 0.99 -24.95
CA TYR A 634 24.41 2.03 -25.23
C TYR A 634 24.37 3.07 -24.11
N PHE A 635 24.21 4.33 -24.48
CA PHE A 635 24.27 5.48 -23.58
C PHE A 635 23.09 6.43 -23.84
N LEU A 636 22.56 7.01 -22.78
CA LEU A 636 21.64 8.14 -22.85
C LEU A 636 22.43 9.42 -22.62
N VAL A 637 22.45 10.30 -23.61
CA VAL A 637 23.06 11.63 -23.53
C VAL A 637 21.94 12.67 -23.41
N ALA A 638 22.03 13.62 -22.50
CA ALA A 638 21.02 14.67 -22.36
C ALA A 638 21.64 16.03 -22.02
N ASP A 639 21.05 17.09 -22.57
CA ASP A 639 21.37 18.46 -22.15
C ASP A 639 20.32 18.92 -21.15
N ILE A 640 20.78 19.26 -19.95
CA ILE A 640 19.93 19.61 -18.81
C ILE A 640 20.44 20.88 -18.14
N GLU A 641 19.52 21.68 -17.62
CA GLU A 641 19.80 22.90 -16.86
C GLU A 641 19.10 22.87 -15.50
N GLY A 642 19.85 23.14 -14.45
CA GLY A 642 19.41 23.05 -13.07
C GLY A 642 20.09 24.07 -12.15
N HIS A 643 20.10 23.78 -10.85
CA HIS A 643 20.59 24.72 -9.83
C HIS A 643 21.48 24.03 -8.79
N SER A 644 22.53 24.73 -8.38
CA SER A 644 23.31 24.38 -7.19
C SER A 644 22.45 24.45 -5.92
N ALA A 645 22.93 23.84 -4.83
CA ALA A 645 22.19 23.83 -3.57
C ALA A 645 22.26 25.22 -2.92
N LEU A 646 21.10 25.78 -2.56
CA LEU A 646 21.00 27.15 -2.04
C LEU A 646 20.17 27.19 -0.76
N ALA A 647 20.65 27.93 0.24
CA ALA A 647 19.90 28.21 1.46
C ALA A 647 18.82 29.28 1.20
N HIS A 648 17.59 29.03 1.63
CA HIS A 648 16.50 30.00 1.61
C HIS A 648 15.78 29.95 2.96
N ASP A 649 15.69 31.08 3.66
CA ASP A 649 15.13 31.19 5.02
C ASP A 649 15.70 30.15 6.00
N GLY A 650 17.03 29.94 5.96
CA GLY A 650 17.73 28.99 6.82
C GLY A 650 17.50 27.51 6.47
N LYS A 651 16.79 27.19 5.38
CA LYS A 651 16.59 25.82 4.89
C LYS A 651 17.28 25.59 3.55
N MET A 652 18.07 24.52 3.45
CA MET A 652 18.72 24.13 2.20
C MET A 652 17.70 23.63 1.19
N LYS A 653 17.72 24.23 0.00
CA LYS A 653 16.98 23.81 -1.20
C LYS A 653 17.94 23.11 -2.16
N TYR A 654 17.42 22.11 -2.86
CA TYR A 654 18.18 21.24 -3.75
C TYR A 654 17.47 21.11 -5.10
N CYS A 655 18.25 20.83 -6.14
CA CYS A 655 17.85 20.38 -7.47
C CYS A 655 18.29 18.93 -7.63
N LYS A 656 17.37 17.97 -7.51
CA LYS A 656 17.65 16.55 -7.71
C LYS A 656 16.44 15.82 -8.28
N GLY A 657 16.71 14.76 -9.01
CA GLY A 657 15.67 13.90 -9.57
C GLY A 657 16.25 12.70 -10.30
N ASP A 658 15.36 11.94 -10.90
CA ASP A 658 15.67 10.65 -11.50
C ASP A 658 15.31 10.64 -12.99
N VAL A 659 16.12 9.94 -13.78
CA VAL A 659 15.89 9.69 -15.20
C VAL A 659 15.42 8.25 -15.36
N TRP A 660 14.28 8.09 -16.00
CA TRP A 660 13.63 6.79 -16.21
C TRP A 660 13.54 6.48 -17.70
N MET A 661 13.72 5.22 -18.07
CA MET A 661 13.68 4.79 -19.47
C MET A 661 12.89 3.48 -19.61
N ARG A 662 12.17 3.33 -20.73
CA ARG A 662 11.55 2.06 -21.17
C ARG A 662 11.44 2.00 -22.69
N ALA A 663 11.43 0.81 -23.28
CA ALA A 663 10.94 0.57 -24.62
C ALA A 663 9.41 0.60 -24.63
N LEU A 664 8.84 1.20 -25.68
CA LEU A 664 7.45 1.10 -26.02
C LEU A 664 7.21 -0.21 -26.77
N ARG A 665 6.25 -0.98 -26.29
CA ARG A 665 5.90 -2.24 -26.93
C ARG A 665 5.09 -2.02 -28.21
N PRO A 666 5.39 -2.73 -29.31
CA PRO A 666 4.54 -2.77 -30.49
C PRO A 666 3.15 -3.35 -30.14
N ARG A 667 2.07 -2.77 -30.71
CA ARG A 667 0.67 -3.13 -30.38
C ARG A 667 0.33 -4.62 -30.50
N ASN A 668 1.04 -5.35 -31.36
CA ASN A 668 0.74 -6.74 -31.73
C ASN A 668 1.80 -7.76 -31.26
N LEU A 669 2.82 -7.34 -30.52
CA LEU A 669 3.86 -8.26 -30.04
C LEU A 669 3.22 -9.25 -29.04
N ASP A 670 3.66 -10.51 -28.99
CA ASP A 670 3.22 -11.48 -27.97
C ASP A 670 4.00 -11.23 -26.66
N PRO A 671 3.35 -11.06 -25.47
CA PRO A 671 4.10 -10.89 -24.23
C PRO A 671 4.99 -12.10 -23.87
N GLY A 672 4.60 -13.30 -24.29
CA GLY A 672 5.35 -14.53 -24.03
C GLY A 672 6.69 -14.59 -24.76
N SER A 673 6.79 -13.93 -25.93
CA SER A 673 8.00 -13.90 -26.75
C SER A 673 8.99 -12.80 -26.33
N ILE A 674 8.64 -11.97 -25.34
CA ILE A 674 9.41 -10.77 -24.96
C ILE A 674 10.54 -11.07 -23.98
N SER A 675 10.41 -12.14 -23.18
CA SER A 675 11.39 -12.43 -22.14
C SER A 675 12.45 -13.40 -22.68
N ALA A 676 13.72 -12.96 -22.70
CA ALA A 676 14.83 -13.84 -23.04
C ALA A 676 14.89 -14.99 -22.03
N LYS A 677 14.86 -16.23 -22.51
CA LYS A 677 15.11 -17.39 -21.67
C LYS A 677 16.57 -17.38 -21.24
N LEU A 678 16.80 -17.11 -19.97
CA LEU A 678 18.12 -17.20 -19.34
C LEU A 678 18.21 -18.53 -18.60
N LEU A 679 19.39 -19.15 -18.60
CA LEU A 679 19.69 -20.25 -17.69
C LEU A 679 20.22 -19.67 -16.36
N PRO A 680 19.94 -20.33 -15.23
CA PRO A 680 20.49 -19.94 -13.93
C PRO A 680 22.01 -20.17 -13.90
N LEU A 681 22.65 -19.72 -12.83
CA LEU A 681 24.05 -20.07 -12.54
C LEU A 681 24.20 -21.60 -12.40
N THR A 682 25.23 -22.13 -13.04
CA THR A 682 25.74 -23.48 -12.77
C THR A 682 26.20 -23.60 -11.32
N ASP A 683 26.36 -24.83 -10.81
CA ASP A 683 26.88 -25.01 -9.44
C ASP A 683 28.28 -24.40 -9.27
N ASP A 684 29.09 -24.40 -10.33
CA ASP A 684 30.43 -23.80 -10.33
C ASP A 684 30.37 -22.28 -10.26
N GLU A 685 29.56 -21.66 -11.12
CA GLU A 685 29.35 -20.20 -11.10
C GLU A 685 28.73 -19.74 -9.78
N LEU A 686 27.77 -20.50 -9.24
CA LEU A 686 27.16 -20.21 -7.95
C LEU A 686 28.18 -20.35 -6.82
N ARG A 687 29.00 -21.42 -6.83
CA ARG A 687 30.08 -21.60 -5.85
C ARG A 687 31.10 -20.47 -5.93
N GLN A 688 31.56 -20.07 -7.10
CA GLN A 688 32.48 -18.95 -7.28
C GLN A 688 31.87 -17.63 -6.78
N LYS A 689 30.59 -17.38 -7.11
CA LYS A 689 29.85 -16.19 -6.64
C LYS A 689 29.56 -16.21 -5.14
N SER A 690 29.36 -17.39 -4.54
CA SER A 690 29.18 -17.55 -3.10
C SER A 690 30.51 -17.41 -2.37
N GLN A 691 31.61 -17.95 -2.91
CA GLN A 691 32.96 -17.80 -2.39
C GLN A 691 33.41 -16.33 -2.37
N SER A 692 33.07 -15.55 -3.41
CA SER A 692 33.34 -14.10 -3.40
C SER A 692 32.52 -13.31 -2.38
N LYS A 693 31.50 -13.93 -1.77
CA LYS A 693 30.63 -13.36 -0.72
C LYS A 693 30.90 -13.95 0.67
N VAL A 694 31.87 -14.84 0.80
CA VAL A 694 32.36 -15.29 2.11
C VAL A 694 33.08 -14.10 2.75
N PRO A 695 32.79 -13.76 4.02
CA PRO A 695 33.47 -12.65 4.68
C PRO A 695 34.98 -12.93 4.73
N VAL A 696 35.76 -11.95 4.25
CA VAL A 696 37.22 -12.02 4.22
C VAL A 696 37.75 -11.25 5.43
N PHE A 697 38.14 -11.99 6.45
CA PHE A 697 38.75 -11.44 7.64
C PHE A 697 40.24 -11.19 7.40
N THR A 698 40.75 -10.08 7.92
CA THR A 698 42.17 -9.67 7.87
C THR A 698 43.09 -10.63 8.62
N GLY A 699 42.54 -11.39 9.57
CA GLY A 699 43.28 -12.37 10.38
C GLY A 699 43.75 -11.84 11.74
N THR A 700 43.48 -10.57 12.04
CA THR A 700 43.78 -9.93 13.34
C THR A 700 42.49 -9.55 14.06
N GLY A 701 42.27 -10.04 15.29
CA GLY A 701 41.06 -9.78 16.07
C GLY A 701 40.01 -10.89 15.98
N LEU A 702 38.91 -10.71 16.73
CA LEU A 702 37.78 -11.65 16.74
C LEU A 702 36.98 -11.54 15.45
N ARG A 703 36.81 -12.65 14.72
CA ARG A 703 36.08 -12.66 13.44
C ARG A 703 34.56 -12.57 13.66
N VAL A 704 33.97 -11.42 13.38
CA VAL A 704 32.54 -11.15 13.61
C VAL A 704 31.82 -10.90 12.30
N GLY A 705 30.88 -11.79 11.97
CA GLY A 705 29.96 -11.58 10.86
C GLY A 705 28.72 -10.80 11.30
N VAL A 706 28.35 -9.74 10.58
CA VAL A 706 27.08 -9.02 10.83
C VAL A 706 26.12 -9.28 9.68
N LEU A 707 25.00 -9.96 9.94
CA LEU A 707 23.99 -10.23 8.92
C LEU A 707 23.36 -8.91 8.45
N GLN A 708 23.53 -8.60 7.16
CA GLN A 708 23.09 -7.34 6.55
C GLN A 708 21.59 -7.33 6.25
N SER A 709 21.07 -6.16 5.85
CA SER A 709 19.67 -5.91 5.50
C SER A 709 18.66 -5.99 6.67
N GLY A 710 19.11 -6.24 7.89
CA GLY A 710 18.33 -6.10 9.12
C GLY A 710 18.23 -4.65 9.60
N TRP A 711 17.38 -4.38 10.58
CA TRP A 711 17.33 -3.08 11.24
C TRP A 711 18.58 -2.87 12.11
N GLY A 712 19.31 -1.78 11.84
CA GLY A 712 20.55 -1.43 12.55
C GLY A 712 21.78 -2.21 12.07
N SER A 713 21.67 -3.03 11.03
CA SER A 713 22.80 -3.88 10.59
C SER A 713 23.99 -3.05 10.09
N GLY A 714 23.75 -1.92 9.43
CA GLY A 714 24.80 -1.04 8.93
C GLY A 714 25.53 -0.34 10.07
N SER A 715 24.80 0.31 10.96
CA SER A 715 25.37 0.99 12.14
C SER A 715 26.08 0.04 13.11
N ILE A 716 25.56 -1.16 13.34
CA ILE A 716 26.24 -2.21 14.12
C ILE A 716 27.58 -2.59 13.48
N LEU A 717 27.60 -2.84 12.16
CA LEU A 717 28.83 -3.19 11.44
C LEU A 717 29.86 -2.05 11.53
N THR A 718 29.43 -0.81 11.26
CA THR A 718 30.30 0.36 11.36
C THR A 718 30.88 0.52 12.76
N HIS A 719 30.07 0.32 13.81
CA HIS A 719 30.53 0.40 15.21
C HIS A 719 31.52 -0.70 15.56
N LEU A 720 31.26 -1.95 15.20
CA LEU A 720 32.17 -3.05 15.51
C LEU A 720 33.52 -2.90 14.80
N ARG A 721 33.55 -2.28 13.60
CA ARG A 721 34.78 -1.95 12.87
C ARG A 721 35.63 -0.86 13.53
N THR A 722 35.11 -0.12 14.51
CA THR A 722 35.93 0.85 15.26
C THR A 722 36.68 0.23 16.43
N LEU A 723 36.54 -1.08 16.67
CA LEU A 723 37.18 -1.76 17.79
C LEU A 723 38.42 -2.52 17.32
N ASP A 724 39.57 -2.21 17.92
CA ASP A 724 40.87 -2.76 17.51
C ASP A 724 41.00 -4.29 17.67
N ASP A 725 40.16 -4.91 18.53
CA ASP A 725 40.17 -6.35 18.79
C ASP A 725 39.05 -7.12 18.06
N ILE A 726 38.32 -6.47 17.16
CA ILE A 726 37.24 -7.07 16.38
C ILE A 726 37.49 -6.87 14.88
N ASP A 727 37.49 -7.98 14.16
CA ASP A 727 37.50 -8.01 12.70
C ASP A 727 36.06 -8.25 12.23
N ALA A 728 35.34 -7.15 11.95
CA ALA A 728 33.92 -7.20 11.62
C ALA A 728 33.66 -7.07 10.11
N GLU A 729 33.03 -8.10 9.54
CA GLU A 729 32.71 -8.17 8.10
C GLU A 729 31.21 -8.37 7.86
N PRO A 730 30.67 -7.84 6.74
CA PRO A 730 29.28 -8.05 6.38
C PRO A 730 29.05 -9.51 5.98
N VAL A 731 27.97 -10.09 6.48
CA VAL A 731 27.43 -11.35 5.99
C VAL A 731 26.15 -11.02 5.23
N GLU A 732 26.10 -11.28 3.92
CA GLU A 732 24.90 -11.02 3.14
C GLU A 732 23.81 -12.09 3.36
N PHE A 733 24.22 -13.35 3.57
CA PHE A 733 23.31 -14.47 3.77
C PHE A 733 23.86 -15.45 4.80
N ALA A 734 23.07 -15.83 5.80
CA ALA A 734 23.46 -16.79 6.83
C ALA A 734 23.40 -18.26 6.33
N THR A 735 24.14 -18.57 5.28
CA THR A 735 24.40 -19.95 4.82
C THR A 735 25.56 -20.56 5.60
N ALA A 736 25.65 -21.90 5.64
CA ALA A 736 26.75 -22.59 6.33
C ALA A 736 28.13 -22.10 5.85
N LEU A 737 28.32 -21.99 4.53
CA LEU A 737 29.57 -21.51 3.93
C LEU A 737 29.90 -20.06 4.31
N ALA A 738 28.90 -19.19 4.42
CA ALA A 738 29.12 -17.78 4.73
C ALA A 738 29.38 -17.51 6.21
N ILE A 739 28.83 -18.35 7.11
CA ILE A 739 29.00 -18.19 8.56
C ILE A 739 30.17 -19.01 9.12
N GLU A 740 30.64 -20.04 8.40
CA GLU A 740 31.76 -20.90 8.81
C GLU A 740 33.05 -20.13 9.16
N PRO A 741 33.47 -19.09 8.42
CA PRO A 741 34.68 -18.35 8.80
C PRO A 741 34.48 -17.44 10.02
N CYS A 742 33.24 -17.13 10.39
CA CYS A 742 32.94 -16.28 11.55
C CYS A 742 33.20 -17.04 12.86
N GLN A 743 33.65 -16.33 13.89
CA GLN A 743 33.62 -16.84 15.27
C GLN A 743 32.34 -16.40 15.98
N VAL A 744 31.81 -15.23 15.62
CA VAL A 744 30.54 -14.71 16.12
C VAL A 744 29.68 -14.23 14.96
N LEU A 745 28.39 -14.55 14.99
CA LEU A 745 27.39 -14.00 14.10
C LEU A 745 26.48 -13.04 14.89
N VAL A 746 26.39 -11.79 14.45
CA VAL A 746 25.38 -10.84 14.92
C VAL A 746 24.19 -10.91 13.98
N LEU A 747 23.02 -11.16 14.54
CA LEU A 747 21.74 -11.31 13.85
C LEU A 747 20.79 -10.19 14.28
N PRO A 748 20.77 -9.06 13.56
CA PRO A 748 19.78 -8.03 13.80
C PRO A 748 18.37 -8.50 13.43
N GLN A 749 17.33 -7.84 13.96
CA GLN A 749 15.95 -8.01 13.49
C GLN A 749 15.89 -7.86 11.97
N GLN A 750 15.38 -8.87 11.29
CA GLN A 750 15.22 -8.81 9.84
C GLN A 750 13.99 -7.95 9.50
N ARG A 751 14.04 -7.25 8.36
CA ARG A 751 12.93 -6.40 7.92
C ARG A 751 11.67 -7.21 7.60
N VAL A 752 11.83 -8.49 7.30
CA VAL A 752 10.74 -9.43 7.03
C VAL A 752 10.71 -10.52 8.10
N ALA A 753 9.52 -10.82 8.60
CA ALA A 753 9.28 -11.91 9.51
C ALA A 753 9.42 -13.27 8.80
N GLY A 754 10.23 -14.17 9.36
CA GLY A 754 10.44 -15.53 8.85
C GLY A 754 11.85 -15.70 8.30
N MET A 755 12.65 -16.51 9.01
CA MET A 755 13.85 -17.11 8.42
C MET A 755 13.51 -18.56 8.05
N GLY A 756 13.83 -18.97 6.83
CA GLY A 756 13.58 -20.34 6.38
C GLY A 756 14.25 -21.38 7.29
N LYS A 757 13.63 -22.56 7.44
CA LYS A 757 14.08 -23.64 8.35
C LYS A 757 15.56 -23.99 8.16
N ALA A 758 16.05 -23.95 6.93
CA ALA A 758 17.45 -24.22 6.61
C ALA A 758 18.43 -23.20 7.21
N MET A 759 18.12 -21.91 7.12
CA MET A 759 18.95 -20.84 7.69
C MET A 759 18.96 -20.94 9.21
N THR A 760 17.80 -21.12 9.83
CA THR A 760 17.71 -21.34 11.29
C THR A 760 18.48 -22.57 11.73
N SER A 761 18.45 -23.65 10.94
CA SER A 761 19.21 -24.87 11.22
C SER A 761 20.72 -24.66 11.07
N ALA A 762 21.17 -23.92 10.06
CA ALA A 762 22.58 -23.59 9.85
C ALA A 762 23.14 -22.75 11.00
N ILE A 763 22.42 -21.70 11.42
CA ILE A 763 22.80 -20.86 12.56
C ILE A 763 22.83 -21.70 13.85
N LYS A 764 21.82 -22.54 14.08
CA LYS A 764 21.77 -23.43 15.26
C LYS A 764 22.93 -24.43 15.27
N ALA A 765 23.30 -24.99 14.12
CA ALA A 765 24.43 -25.89 13.98
C ALA A 765 25.77 -25.17 14.21
N PHE A 766 25.91 -23.95 13.67
CA PHE A 766 27.07 -23.09 13.88
C PHE A 766 27.30 -22.80 15.38
N VAL A 767 26.26 -22.40 16.12
CA VAL A 767 26.37 -22.16 17.57
C VAL A 767 26.72 -23.47 18.29
N ARG A 768 26.03 -24.56 17.98
CA ARG A 768 26.33 -25.87 18.60
C ARG A 768 27.78 -26.30 18.41
N ALA A 769 28.38 -25.99 17.25
CA ALA A 769 29.74 -26.35 16.89
C ALA A 769 30.83 -25.49 17.58
N GLY A 770 30.47 -24.37 18.21
CA GLY A 770 31.42 -23.47 18.87
C GLY A 770 31.27 -22.00 18.50
N GLY A 771 30.42 -21.68 17.53
CA GLY A 771 30.14 -20.30 17.14
C GLY A 771 29.37 -19.51 18.20
N GLY A 772 29.58 -18.19 18.21
CA GLY A 772 28.83 -17.25 19.02
C GLY A 772 27.65 -16.66 18.26
N LEU A 773 26.50 -16.46 18.90
CA LEU A 773 25.35 -15.77 18.32
C LEU A 773 24.90 -14.60 19.20
N VAL A 774 24.67 -13.43 18.60
CA VAL A 774 24.02 -12.29 19.24
C VAL A 774 22.79 -11.92 18.41
N ALA A 775 21.59 -12.14 18.95
CA ALA A 775 20.34 -11.78 18.26
C ALA A 775 19.70 -10.54 18.91
N THR A 776 19.24 -9.59 18.09
CA THR A 776 18.60 -8.37 18.59
C THR A 776 17.10 -8.30 18.27
N HIS A 777 16.33 -7.72 19.17
CA HIS A 777 14.89 -7.45 19.05
C HIS A 777 14.08 -8.66 18.59
N ASP A 778 13.24 -8.54 17.55
CA ASP A 778 12.39 -9.65 17.11
C ASP A 778 13.20 -10.90 16.69
N ALA A 779 14.49 -10.78 16.32
CA ALA A 779 15.34 -11.93 16.01
C ALA A 779 15.60 -12.84 17.22
N ALA A 780 15.25 -12.41 18.44
CA ALA A 780 15.19 -13.25 19.64
C ALA A 780 13.97 -14.21 19.66
N GLY A 781 13.25 -14.35 18.55
CA GLY A 781 12.14 -15.30 18.38
C GLY A 781 10.77 -14.68 18.62
N TYR A 782 10.48 -13.52 18.01
CA TYR A 782 9.21 -12.81 18.12
C TYR A 782 8.64 -12.36 16.76
N ARG A 783 7.32 -12.11 16.69
CA ARG A 783 6.61 -11.59 15.50
C ARG A 783 7.00 -12.29 14.18
N GLY A 784 6.96 -13.62 14.18
CA GLY A 784 7.22 -14.44 13.00
C GLY A 784 8.71 -14.71 12.72
N HIS A 785 9.64 -14.16 13.50
CA HIS A 785 11.02 -14.64 13.52
C HIS A 785 11.10 -15.94 14.36
N PRO A 786 11.78 -16.98 13.87
CA PRO A 786 11.84 -18.26 14.56
C PRO A 786 12.76 -18.19 15.80
N PRO A 787 12.38 -18.78 16.95
CA PRO A 787 13.30 -18.97 18.06
C PRO A 787 14.40 -19.97 17.65
N ILE A 788 15.66 -19.59 17.81
CA ILE A 788 16.81 -20.33 17.27
C ILE A 788 17.40 -21.29 18.33
N ILE A 789 17.83 -20.73 19.46
CA ILE A 789 18.47 -21.44 20.58
C ILE A 789 17.51 -21.44 21.78
N THR A 790 16.43 -22.21 21.66
CA THR A 790 15.34 -22.31 22.65
C THR A 790 15.80 -22.74 24.05
N ASP A 791 16.92 -23.46 24.14
CA ASP A 791 17.53 -23.84 25.41
C ASP A 791 18.00 -22.64 26.22
N VAL A 792 18.40 -21.54 25.59
CA VAL A 792 18.88 -20.32 26.24
C VAL A 792 17.81 -19.23 26.26
N CYS A 793 17.08 -19.01 25.17
CA CYS A 793 15.93 -18.10 25.12
C CYS A 793 14.77 -18.81 24.41
N ALA A 794 13.68 -19.07 25.12
CA ALA A 794 12.55 -19.84 24.59
C ALA A 794 11.88 -19.11 23.42
N LYS A 795 11.63 -17.80 23.57
CA LYS A 795 11.03 -16.89 22.57
C LYS A 795 10.93 -15.46 23.13
N GLY A 796 10.61 -14.51 22.26
CA GLY A 796 10.00 -13.25 22.72
C GLY A 796 8.53 -13.45 23.08
N VAL A 797 8.03 -12.72 24.07
CA VAL A 797 6.66 -12.86 24.58
C VAL A 797 5.83 -11.59 24.41
N ALA A 798 6.46 -10.43 24.51
CA ALA A 798 5.79 -9.14 24.36
C ALA A 798 6.75 -8.12 23.75
N HIS A 799 6.19 -7.10 23.10
CA HIS A 799 6.93 -5.88 22.77
C HIS A 799 6.39 -4.77 23.65
N VAL A 800 7.27 -3.99 24.27
CA VAL A 800 6.89 -2.95 25.21
C VAL A 800 7.53 -1.64 24.76
N ARG A 801 6.70 -0.60 24.65
CA ARG A 801 7.15 0.76 24.34
C ARG A 801 7.77 1.42 25.56
N ASP A 802 8.99 1.00 25.83
CA ASP A 802 9.82 1.52 26.88
C ASP A 802 11.25 1.57 26.35
N THR A 803 11.98 2.61 26.73
CA THR A 803 13.40 2.77 26.38
C THR A 803 14.30 2.38 27.53
N GLU A 804 13.72 2.17 28.72
CA GLU A 804 14.46 1.87 29.95
C GLU A 804 14.71 0.37 30.11
N TRP A 805 15.90 0.02 30.59
CA TRP A 805 16.30 -1.33 31.00
C TRP A 805 17.22 -1.26 32.21
N ILE A 806 17.31 -2.34 32.98
CA ILE A 806 18.22 -2.44 34.14
C ILE A 806 19.07 -3.70 33.97
N ALA A 807 20.39 -3.55 34.02
CA ALA A 807 21.30 -4.68 34.20
C ALA A 807 21.18 -5.19 35.65
N ILE A 808 20.96 -6.48 35.84
CA ILE A 808 20.62 -7.06 37.17
C ILE A 808 21.63 -8.09 37.68
N LYS A 809 22.64 -8.42 36.87
CA LYS A 809 23.58 -9.49 37.19
C LYS A 809 24.97 -9.14 36.67
N GLU A 810 25.97 -9.39 37.50
CA GLU A 810 27.37 -9.37 37.10
C GLU A 810 27.66 -10.54 36.15
N HIS A 811 28.14 -10.20 34.96
CA HIS A 811 28.43 -11.15 33.89
C HIS A 811 29.38 -10.47 32.89
N PRO A 812 30.24 -11.21 32.14
CA PRO A 812 31.09 -10.58 31.13
C PRO A 812 30.33 -9.73 30.10
N VAL A 813 29.06 -10.08 29.82
CA VAL A 813 28.19 -9.29 28.92
C VAL A 813 27.78 -7.94 29.54
N THR A 814 27.67 -7.84 30.87
CA THR A 814 27.30 -6.63 31.60
C THR A 814 28.51 -5.90 32.20
N GLU A 815 29.74 -6.27 31.83
CA GLU A 815 30.97 -5.66 32.32
C GLU A 815 31.03 -4.16 31.98
N GLY A 816 31.35 -3.32 32.97
CA GLY A 816 31.38 -1.86 32.81
C GLY A 816 30.01 -1.21 32.61
N ILE A 817 28.91 -1.95 32.83
CA ILE A 817 27.54 -1.43 32.88
C ILE A 817 27.08 -1.39 34.34
N GLU A 818 26.58 -0.24 34.80
CA GLU A 818 26.12 -0.09 36.17
C GLU A 818 24.90 -0.97 36.46
N LEU A 819 25.05 -1.85 37.45
CA LEU A 819 23.98 -2.75 37.88
C LEU A 819 22.93 -1.99 38.69
N HIS A 820 21.68 -2.44 38.59
CA HIS A 820 20.53 -1.92 39.33
C HIS A 820 20.19 -0.45 39.06
N GLN A 821 20.79 0.15 38.03
CA GLN A 821 20.44 1.48 37.56
C GLN A 821 19.56 1.43 36.31
N LYS A 822 18.71 2.44 36.16
CA LYS A 822 17.92 2.63 34.95
C LYS A 822 18.81 3.16 33.84
N LEU A 823 18.95 2.37 32.79
CA LEU A 823 19.69 2.70 31.58
C LEU A 823 18.69 2.90 30.44
N SER A 824 19.05 3.71 29.45
CA SER A 824 18.24 3.87 28.23
C SER A 824 18.93 3.23 27.04
N HIS A 825 18.14 2.60 26.17
CA HIS A 825 18.55 2.30 24.80
C HIS A 825 17.97 3.33 23.82
N SER A 826 18.52 3.37 22.61
CA SER A 826 18.25 4.41 21.60
C SER A 826 16.88 4.32 20.92
N TYR A 827 16.31 3.11 20.80
CA TYR A 827 15.01 2.91 20.16
C TYR A 827 13.80 3.06 21.10
N TYR A 828 12.58 3.15 20.55
CA TYR A 828 11.35 3.41 21.33
C TYR A 828 10.70 2.18 21.98
N ASP A 829 11.16 0.97 21.68
CA ASP A 829 10.66 -0.26 22.27
C ASP A 829 11.74 -1.33 22.42
N HIS A 830 11.43 -2.36 23.21
CA HIS A 830 12.18 -3.61 23.30
C HIS A 830 11.23 -4.81 23.45
N ILE A 831 11.78 -6.00 23.23
CA ILE A 831 11.10 -7.28 23.36
C ILE A 831 11.37 -7.85 24.75
N GLU A 832 10.30 -8.19 25.46
CA GLU A 832 10.38 -9.01 26.65
C GLU A 832 10.58 -10.47 26.26
N LEU A 833 11.52 -11.11 26.93
CA LEU A 833 11.99 -12.45 26.60
C LEU A 833 11.55 -13.47 27.65
N GLU A 834 11.27 -14.68 27.18
CA GLU A 834 11.11 -15.87 28.02
C GLU A 834 12.44 -16.64 28.02
N PRO A 835 13.12 -16.76 29.17
CA PRO A 835 14.39 -17.47 29.24
C PRO A 835 14.15 -18.97 29.02
N GLY A 836 15.07 -19.61 28.30
CA GLY A 836 15.11 -21.07 28.20
C GLY A 836 15.70 -21.71 29.47
N PRO A 837 15.68 -23.05 29.58
CA PRO A 837 16.16 -23.76 30.76
C PRO A 837 17.65 -23.52 31.09
N GLN A 838 18.47 -23.13 30.13
CA GLN A 838 19.89 -22.79 30.26
C GLN A 838 20.15 -21.28 30.19
N GLY A 839 19.09 -20.47 30.12
CA GLY A 839 19.14 -19.02 29.99
C GLY A 839 19.39 -18.31 31.31
N VAL A 840 20.42 -17.48 31.36
CA VAL A 840 20.68 -16.56 32.47
C VAL A 840 20.17 -15.17 32.11
N VAL A 841 19.24 -14.65 32.90
CA VAL A 841 18.73 -13.28 32.74
C VAL A 841 19.77 -12.27 33.22
N LEU A 842 20.20 -11.39 32.33
CA LEU A 842 21.21 -10.36 32.59
C LEU A 842 20.61 -8.97 32.76
N ALA A 843 19.50 -8.70 32.07
CA ALA A 843 18.78 -7.43 32.17
C ALA A 843 17.26 -7.63 32.17
N LYS A 844 16.56 -6.68 32.78
CA LYS A 844 15.09 -6.66 32.88
C LYS A 844 14.51 -5.30 32.51
N ALA A 845 13.26 -5.31 32.08
CA ALA A 845 12.44 -4.11 31.93
C ALA A 845 12.05 -3.60 33.33
N PRO A 846 12.23 -2.30 33.65
CA PRO A 846 11.98 -1.78 35.00
C PRO A 846 10.52 -1.89 35.41
N ARG A 847 9.60 -1.68 34.47
CA ARG A 847 8.15 -1.61 34.75
C ARG A 847 7.51 -2.98 34.96
N SER A 848 7.88 -3.96 34.13
CA SER A 848 7.27 -5.29 34.16
C SER A 848 8.11 -6.31 34.94
N GLY A 849 9.39 -6.03 35.19
CA GLY A 849 10.35 -6.97 35.75
C GLY A 849 10.68 -8.16 34.83
N LYS A 850 10.23 -8.13 33.58
CA LYS A 850 10.44 -9.21 32.61
C LYS A 850 11.85 -9.14 32.00
N PRO A 851 12.45 -10.29 31.63
CA PRO A 851 13.77 -10.33 30.98
C PRO A 851 13.82 -9.54 29.67
N VAL A 852 14.91 -8.81 29.45
CA VAL A 852 15.20 -8.10 28.19
C VAL A 852 16.51 -8.59 27.58
N VAL A 853 17.45 -9.07 28.39
CA VAL A 853 18.69 -9.69 27.90
C VAL A 853 18.86 -11.05 28.58
N VAL A 854 18.98 -12.10 27.79
CA VAL A 854 19.20 -13.47 28.25
C VAL A 854 20.43 -14.03 27.55
N ALA A 855 21.34 -14.64 28.31
CA ALA A 855 22.56 -15.22 27.77
C ALA A 855 22.76 -16.66 28.27
N GLY A 856 23.42 -17.50 27.50
CA GLY A 856 23.72 -18.88 27.90
C GLY A 856 24.61 -19.62 26.91
N ALA A 857 25.13 -20.76 27.34
CA ALA A 857 25.90 -21.67 26.49
C ALA A 857 24.94 -22.60 25.72
N PHE A 858 25.36 -23.06 24.54
CA PHE A 858 24.64 -24.08 23.78
C PHE A 858 25.61 -24.92 22.95
N GLY A 859 25.71 -26.21 23.26
CA GLY A 859 26.76 -27.07 22.70
C GLY A 859 28.14 -26.53 23.10
N LYS A 860 29.01 -26.28 22.13
CA LYS A 860 30.34 -25.67 22.36
C LYS A 860 30.33 -24.14 22.30
N GLY A 861 29.25 -23.54 21.79
CA GLY A 861 29.14 -22.11 21.56
C GLY A 861 28.28 -21.39 22.60
N ARG A 862 27.95 -20.13 22.30
CA ARG A 862 27.27 -19.20 23.22
C ARG A 862 26.24 -18.36 22.48
N TYR A 863 25.19 -17.96 23.20
CA TYR A 863 24.12 -17.15 22.65
C TYR A 863 23.72 -16.03 23.61
N VAL A 864 23.57 -14.83 23.05
CA VAL A 864 22.93 -13.67 23.71
C VAL A 864 21.68 -13.30 22.92
N ALA A 865 20.52 -13.41 23.56
CA ALA A 865 19.26 -12.86 23.10
C ALA A 865 19.06 -11.48 23.74
N CYS A 866 19.06 -10.43 22.93
CA CYS A 866 18.85 -9.05 23.35
C CYS A 866 17.52 -8.56 22.78
N GLY A 867 16.56 -8.24 23.64
CA GLY A 867 15.25 -7.73 23.21
C GLY A 867 15.29 -6.30 22.67
N MET A 868 16.39 -5.57 22.86
CA MET A 868 16.56 -4.21 22.34
C MET A 868 16.95 -4.24 20.86
N ILE A 869 16.51 -3.25 20.10
CA ILE A 869 16.94 -3.05 18.71
C ILE A 869 18.13 -2.11 18.68
N THR A 870 19.31 -2.72 18.57
CA THR A 870 20.57 -2.00 18.65
C THR A 870 20.88 -1.22 17.37
N GLY A 871 21.35 0.02 17.51
CA GLY A 871 21.82 0.84 16.40
C GLY A 871 20.71 1.56 15.62
N MET A 872 19.55 1.78 16.23
CA MET A 872 18.38 2.37 15.60
C MET A 872 17.79 3.51 16.43
N ALA A 873 17.51 4.65 15.79
CA ALA A 873 16.77 5.76 16.41
C ALA A 873 15.25 5.56 16.32
N PRO A 874 14.45 6.31 17.13
CA PRO A 874 13.01 6.13 17.19
C PRO A 874 12.25 6.40 15.87
N ASN A 875 12.85 7.18 14.97
CA ASN A 875 12.33 7.49 13.64
C ASN A 875 12.69 6.41 12.58
N ASN A 876 13.28 5.29 13.00
CA ASN A 876 13.80 4.21 12.16
C ASN A 876 14.99 4.60 11.26
N THR A 877 15.78 5.61 11.63
CA THR A 877 17.08 5.85 11.01
C THR A 877 18.18 5.12 11.79
N GLU A 878 19.16 4.57 11.08
CA GLU A 878 20.31 3.95 11.73
C GLU A 878 21.15 5.01 12.45
N ILE A 879 21.58 4.69 13.66
CA ILE A 879 22.51 5.50 14.46
C ILE A 879 23.55 4.58 15.11
N ALA A 880 24.74 5.11 15.40
CA ALA A 880 25.76 4.34 16.11
C ALA A 880 25.25 3.91 17.51
N PRO A 881 25.42 2.65 17.90
CA PRO A 881 25.25 2.23 19.30
C PRO A 881 26.17 3.04 20.21
N THR A 882 25.65 3.57 21.31
CA THR A 882 26.43 4.41 22.26
C THR A 882 26.09 4.08 23.70
N GLY A 883 26.91 4.56 24.65
CA GLY A 883 26.66 4.38 26.09
C GLY A 883 26.58 2.91 26.51
N ALA A 884 25.67 2.60 27.43
CA ALA A 884 25.48 1.24 27.95
C ALA A 884 24.96 0.24 26.89
N GLU A 885 24.18 0.73 25.91
CA GLU A 885 23.70 -0.09 24.80
C GLU A 885 24.85 -0.53 23.88
N GLY A 886 25.74 0.40 23.51
CA GLY A 886 26.96 0.10 22.76
C GLY A 886 27.86 -0.86 23.52
N ARG A 887 28.14 -0.58 24.81
CA ARG A 887 28.96 -1.45 25.66
C ARG A 887 28.39 -2.87 25.76
N LEU A 888 27.07 -3.01 25.89
CA LEU A 888 26.41 -4.33 25.94
C LEU A 888 26.64 -5.13 24.65
N LEU A 889 26.52 -4.49 23.48
CA LEU A 889 26.76 -5.12 22.19
C LEU A 889 28.21 -5.63 22.09
N GLU A 890 29.18 -4.78 22.44
CA GLU A 890 30.60 -5.13 22.40
C GLU A 890 30.91 -6.32 23.31
N ASN A 891 30.43 -6.26 24.55
CA ASN A 891 30.62 -7.31 25.53
C ASN A 891 29.92 -8.62 25.12
N ALA A 892 28.72 -8.54 24.53
CA ALA A 892 27.99 -9.69 24.01
C ALA A 892 28.79 -10.39 22.91
N VAL A 893 29.34 -9.62 21.96
CA VAL A 893 30.17 -10.15 20.87
C VAL A 893 31.44 -10.81 21.44
N LYS A 894 32.18 -10.11 22.32
CA LYS A 894 33.41 -10.64 22.93
C LYS A 894 33.15 -11.89 23.76
N TRP A 895 32.08 -11.92 24.55
CA TRP A 895 31.73 -13.09 25.36
C TRP A 895 31.32 -14.29 24.51
N CYS A 896 30.55 -14.05 23.43
CA CYS A 896 30.16 -15.07 22.47
C CYS A 896 31.35 -15.63 21.68
N GLY A 897 32.40 -14.83 21.46
CA GLY A 897 33.61 -15.22 20.73
C GLY A 897 34.62 -16.06 21.52
N ARG A 898 34.50 -16.15 22.85
CA ARG A 898 35.39 -16.97 23.69
C ARG A 898 35.03 -18.45 23.51
N GLN A 899 35.98 -19.26 23.01
CA GLN A 899 35.79 -20.70 22.91
C GLN A 899 35.68 -21.34 24.30
N SER A 900 34.79 -22.33 24.42
CA SER A 900 34.64 -23.13 25.64
C SER A 900 35.76 -24.18 25.71
N GLY A 901 36.98 -23.75 26.07
CA GLY A 901 38.14 -24.65 26.21
C GLY A 901 39.45 -23.93 26.54
N GLY A 902 39.75 -23.83 27.82
CA GLY A 902 40.98 -23.24 28.39
C GLY A 902 40.63 -22.65 29.76
N GLN A 903 41.20 -23.23 30.82
CA GLN A 903 40.94 -22.94 32.24
C GLN A 903 40.89 -21.46 32.59
#